data_AF-A0A7K0TN65-F1
#
_entry.id   AF-A0A7K0TN65-F1
#
_cell.length_a   1.000
_cell.length_b   1.000
_cell.length_c   1.000
_cell.angle_alpha   90.00
_cell.angle_beta   90.00
_cell.angle_gamma   90.00
#
_symmetry.space_group_name_H-M   'P 1'
#
loop_
_entity.id
_entity.type
_entity.pdbx_description
1 polymer ?
#
loop_
_entity_poly.entity_id
_entity_poly.type
_entity_poly.pdbx_seq_one_letter_code
_entity_poly.pdbx_strand_id
1 'polypeptide(L)'
;MFALIRRPTSAVLALILLASAGVAAAPISASPDPTARPFVLPRIDQAPALPAIAGVSSSGSGKPTTPRSVPAAAALGTGAFTIYSGLGTPVARTAVTFPVAGGTPLLADWDGDGLATPGRYEAGQWFSSSAILGNAGWEAKASWGGQVGDVPVVGDINGDRKADIGVYRAGQWLWQITGGATRDETFGEPGDLPVVGDWDGDGLDDVGVFRAGSWILRYLNVKKAPKVSKDVIVTMVPEANAAILTFPFGLPTDTPIVGDWNADGIDTPGVVRDRSQWILSSGAAKLKQSTTINVPLAADQSALVGTQATLPGHCPTATSTSEKKAYKIARRAVAPATTKGTLKIDGMAEIKATVNDGLRYVIVNDLTKRLKGLSSMPYYDALNRYPTDEESIRRVANSAQAAAIMATTSDWKKVNGISRNELVSYARWQIRTVTCQHAVNSPGGWGNTFQSALWATVAGQAGWLLWGELSSQERAYVSAMVAAEADYSVARGPFYFRNRAGVELTPGDSRADEVSWDLMAPALAMAMMPKDRRVPTWRATLVSLSIAAFARPSDLTSNGIYNGVILRNSLPGTNANEDGTITNHGKVNPDYTQNVQHLWWAASLLRNAKQSVPGAVFLNADVVYRALAVVNFPSPPYAAPGGVVYQPLGQIYYPMGVGWGVRRPATFTGVDGFANVYAAADTKAGEFLAAHARDTRALQLRWTDGHIYAPGLGEETYKLGKEEYALSQMALAWWSGAIKTSTNFSIMRDKVPGVNLESRVPVPQ
;
A
#
# COMPACT_ATOMS: atom_id res chain seq x y z
N MET A 1 -44.59 5.35 2.17
CA MET A 1 -45.52 4.75 3.14
C MET A 1 -44.96 5.07 4.53
N PHE A 2 -45.70 5.90 5.28
CA PHE A 2 -45.54 6.38 6.67
C PHE A 2 -44.14 6.82 7.17
N ALA A 3 -43.78 8.09 7.43
CA ALA A 3 -44.41 9.25 8.08
C ALA A 3 -43.86 9.55 9.51
N LEU A 4 -43.15 10.70 9.62
CA LEU A 4 -43.39 11.81 10.57
C LEU A 4 -42.92 11.60 12.04
N ILE A 5 -42.39 12.54 12.84
CA ILE A 5 -42.43 14.02 12.95
C ILE A 5 -41.34 14.45 13.97
N ARG A 6 -40.61 15.56 13.72
CA ARG A 6 -40.63 16.83 14.51
C ARG A 6 -39.51 17.81 14.07
N ARG A 7 -39.92 19.01 13.68
CA ARG A 7 -39.22 20.30 13.52
C ARG A 7 -40.03 21.34 14.34
N PRO A 8 -39.71 22.65 14.40
CA PRO A 8 -38.45 23.41 14.52
C PRO A 8 -38.58 24.60 15.53
N THR A 9 -37.54 25.44 15.68
CA THR A 9 -37.53 26.90 16.02
C THR A 9 -36.05 27.36 15.99
N SER A 10 -35.58 28.52 15.52
CA SER A 10 -36.18 29.75 15.00
C SER A 10 -35.19 30.43 14.05
N ALA A 11 -35.73 31.25 13.15
CA ALA A 11 -35.02 32.08 12.17
C ALA A 11 -34.34 33.30 12.79
N VAL A 12 -33.24 33.75 12.17
CA VAL A 12 -33.00 35.19 11.93
C VAL A 12 -32.44 35.35 10.50
N LEU A 13 -33.25 36.01 9.68
CA LEU A 13 -32.92 36.53 8.37
C LEU A 13 -32.36 37.95 8.57
N ALA A 14 -31.20 38.27 8.03
CA ALA A 14 -30.78 39.66 7.83
C ALA A 14 -30.12 39.79 6.45
N LEU A 15 -30.87 40.44 5.56
CA LEU A 15 -30.48 40.93 4.25
C LEU A 15 -29.49 42.09 4.43
N ILE A 16 -28.32 42.08 3.77
CA ILE A 16 -27.61 43.32 3.41
C ILE A 16 -27.11 43.21 1.97
N LEU A 17 -27.47 44.23 1.20
CA LEU A 17 -27.16 44.49 -0.20
C LEU A 17 -25.67 44.67 -0.50
N LEU A 18 -25.37 44.52 -1.80
CA LEU A 18 -24.13 44.86 -2.49
C LEU A 18 -23.42 46.13 -1.98
N ALA A 19 -22.10 46.02 -1.81
CA ALA A 19 -21.17 47.11 -2.07
C ALA A 19 -19.91 46.54 -2.75
N SER A 20 -19.78 46.88 -4.03
CA SER A 20 -18.55 46.84 -4.80
C SER A 20 -17.50 47.75 -4.15
N ALA A 21 -16.38 47.19 -3.70
CA ALA A 21 -15.16 47.93 -3.44
C ALA A 21 -13.97 47.01 -3.72
N GLY A 22 -13.18 47.37 -4.73
CA GLY A 22 -11.93 46.70 -5.05
C GLY A 22 -10.97 46.75 -3.86
N VAL A 23 -10.51 45.58 -3.43
CA VAL A 23 -9.35 45.48 -2.54
C VAL A 23 -8.13 45.43 -3.47
N ALA A 24 -7.52 46.59 -3.67
CA ALA A 24 -6.16 46.66 -4.20
C ALA A 24 -5.24 45.90 -3.22
N ALA A 25 -4.56 44.86 -3.72
CA ALA A 25 -3.51 44.19 -2.99
C ALA A 25 -2.38 45.21 -2.72
N ALA A 26 -2.10 45.49 -1.45
CA ALA A 26 -0.93 46.26 -1.07
C ALA A 26 0.34 45.45 -1.39
N PRO A 27 1.40 46.05 -1.95
CA PRO A 27 2.66 45.37 -2.19
C PRO A 27 3.35 45.15 -0.84
N ILE A 28 3.58 43.90 -0.45
CA ILE A 28 4.45 43.57 0.67
C ILE A 28 5.89 43.68 0.17
N SER A 29 6.50 44.86 0.30
CA SER A 29 7.96 45.00 0.20
C SER A 29 8.58 44.72 1.57
N ALA A 30 8.96 43.47 1.83
CA ALA A 30 9.82 43.15 2.96
C ALA A 30 11.27 43.13 2.46
N SER A 31 11.99 44.23 2.67
CA SER A 31 13.45 44.23 2.60
C SER A 31 13.97 43.58 3.89
N PRO A 32 14.85 42.56 3.84
CA PRO A 32 15.32 41.87 5.03
C PRO A 32 16.26 42.78 5.85
N ASP A 33 16.03 42.83 7.17
CA ASP A 33 16.89 43.51 8.14
C ASP A 33 18.30 42.87 8.14
N PRO A 34 19.36 43.63 7.77
CA PRO A 34 20.73 43.11 7.68
C PRO A 34 21.39 42.88 9.05
N THR A 35 20.70 43.16 10.16
CA THR A 35 21.22 43.02 11.54
C THR A 35 20.65 41.82 12.31
N ALA A 36 19.69 41.09 11.73
CA ALA A 36 19.17 39.87 12.31
C ALA A 36 20.29 38.81 12.38
N ARG A 37 20.72 38.47 13.60
CA ARG A 37 21.59 37.30 13.82
C ARG A 37 20.96 36.10 13.11
N PRO A 38 21.74 35.28 12.37
CA PRO A 38 21.19 34.12 11.71
C PRO A 38 20.48 33.28 12.76
N PHE A 39 19.17 33.06 12.58
CA PHE A 39 18.42 32.18 13.44
C PHE A 39 19.04 30.79 13.32
N VAL A 40 19.83 30.40 14.32
CA VAL A 40 20.43 29.08 14.40
C VAL A 40 19.30 28.13 14.77
N LEU A 41 18.82 27.36 13.79
CA LEU A 41 17.84 26.30 14.01
C LEU A 41 18.33 25.40 15.16
N PRO A 42 17.49 25.10 16.17
CA PRO A 42 17.85 24.12 17.18
C PRO A 42 18.22 22.79 16.52
N ARG A 43 19.18 22.06 17.13
CA ARG A 43 19.55 20.71 16.68
C ARG A 43 18.29 19.89 16.59
N ILE A 44 17.98 19.42 15.38
CA ILE A 44 16.98 18.39 15.16
C ILE A 44 17.46 17.15 15.89
N ASP A 45 16.61 16.62 16.78
CA ASP A 45 16.75 15.28 17.33
C ASP A 45 17.04 14.35 16.15
N GLN A 46 18.22 13.73 16.15
CA GLN A 46 18.62 12.83 15.08
C GLN A 46 17.49 11.85 14.80
N ALA A 47 17.12 11.72 13.53
CA ALA A 47 16.21 10.67 13.09
C ALA A 47 16.69 9.34 13.71
N PRO A 48 15.85 8.61 14.46
CA PRO A 48 16.26 7.33 15.02
C PRO A 48 16.73 6.41 13.89
N ALA A 49 17.83 5.70 14.13
CA ALA A 49 18.34 4.74 13.16
C ALA A 49 17.26 3.71 12.83
N LEU A 50 16.91 3.60 11.55
CA LEU A 50 15.97 2.58 11.09
C LEU A 50 16.65 1.20 11.13
N PRO A 51 15.92 0.14 11.50
CA PRO A 51 16.51 -1.17 11.76
C PRO A 51 17.10 -1.78 10.48
N ALA A 52 18.29 -2.36 10.63
CA ALA A 52 18.82 -3.32 9.67
C ALA A 52 17.93 -4.57 9.68
N ILE A 53 17.63 -5.13 8.51
CA ILE A 53 16.88 -6.40 8.43
C ILE A 53 17.87 -7.56 8.58
N ALA A 54 17.86 -8.21 9.75
CA ALA A 54 18.65 -9.42 9.94
C ALA A 54 18.12 -10.57 9.07
N GLY A 55 19.00 -11.39 8.49
CA GLY A 55 18.63 -12.61 7.76
C GLY A 55 18.23 -12.44 6.29
N VAL A 56 18.06 -11.21 5.78
CA VAL A 56 17.71 -10.96 4.37
C VAL A 56 18.95 -10.79 3.53
N SER A 57 19.27 -11.80 2.71
CA SER A 57 20.40 -11.75 1.78
C SER A 57 20.17 -10.74 0.65
N SER A 58 21.20 -9.95 0.31
CA SER A 58 21.24 -9.11 -0.90
C SER A 58 21.48 -9.92 -2.18
N SER A 59 21.96 -11.17 -2.06
CA SER A 59 22.50 -11.99 -3.15
C SER A 59 21.75 -13.31 -3.40
N GLY A 60 20.81 -13.71 -2.56
CA GLY A 60 20.16 -15.03 -2.62
C GLY A 60 18.68 -14.99 -2.99
N SER A 61 18.26 -15.86 -3.92
CA SER A 61 16.89 -16.38 -3.90
C SER A 61 16.78 -17.27 -2.67
N GLY A 62 16.21 -16.76 -1.58
CA GLY A 62 15.92 -17.59 -0.41
C GLY A 62 15.16 -18.83 -0.86
N LYS A 63 15.62 -20.02 -0.48
CA LYS A 63 14.74 -21.20 -0.57
C LYS A 63 13.48 -20.84 0.25
N PRO A 64 12.28 -21.14 -0.26
CA PRO A 64 11.06 -20.97 0.53
C PRO A 64 11.24 -21.74 1.84
N THR A 65 10.98 -21.09 2.96
CA THR A 65 11.12 -21.73 4.28
C THR A 65 9.80 -22.25 4.78
N THR A 66 9.90 -23.18 5.73
CA THR A 66 8.79 -23.63 6.54
C THR A 66 8.19 -22.42 7.27
N PRO A 67 6.84 -22.27 7.28
CA PRO A 67 6.16 -21.38 8.19
C PRO A 67 6.59 -21.62 9.62
N ARG A 68 6.46 -20.60 10.46
CA ARG A 68 6.69 -20.73 11.90
C ARG A 68 5.54 -20.10 12.67
N SER A 69 5.27 -20.65 13.84
CA SER A 69 4.33 -20.09 14.79
C SER A 69 4.93 -18.90 15.53
N VAL A 70 4.11 -17.88 15.77
CA VAL A 70 4.48 -16.65 16.45
C VAL A 70 3.41 -16.23 17.45
N PRO A 71 3.76 -15.52 18.53
CA PRO A 71 2.77 -15.00 19.47
C PRO A 71 1.71 -14.13 18.79
N ALA A 72 0.47 -14.22 19.25
CA ALA A 72 -0.63 -13.37 18.82
C ALA A 72 -1.58 -13.07 19.98
N ALA A 73 -2.44 -12.08 19.80
CA ALA A 73 -3.43 -11.67 20.78
C ALA A 73 -4.72 -11.21 20.10
N ALA A 74 -5.85 -11.39 20.78
CA ALA A 74 -7.14 -10.86 20.31
C ALA A 74 -8.00 -10.34 21.45
N ALA A 75 -8.79 -9.30 21.20
CA ALA A 75 -9.81 -8.78 22.10
C ALA A 75 -11.09 -8.51 21.31
N LEU A 76 -12.06 -9.44 21.36
CA LEU A 76 -13.31 -9.31 20.59
C LEU A 76 -14.16 -8.10 21.01
N GLY A 77 -14.06 -7.69 22.28
CA GLY A 77 -14.74 -6.49 22.80
C GLY A 77 -14.28 -5.17 22.16
N THR A 78 -13.08 -5.15 21.57
CA THR A 78 -12.56 -4.03 20.79
C THR A 78 -12.38 -4.38 19.30
N GLY A 79 -12.63 -5.63 18.92
CA GLY A 79 -12.40 -6.17 17.58
C GLY A 79 -10.92 -6.29 17.20
N ALA A 80 -9.98 -6.13 18.14
CA ALA A 80 -8.56 -6.07 17.84
C ALA A 80 -7.94 -7.47 17.76
N PHE A 81 -7.23 -7.76 16.67
CA PHE A 81 -6.30 -8.89 16.56
C PHE A 81 -4.89 -8.36 16.29
N THR A 82 -3.88 -8.96 16.91
CA THR A 82 -2.47 -8.57 16.75
C THR A 82 -1.58 -9.79 16.67
N ILE A 83 -0.75 -9.85 15.63
CA ILE A 83 0.26 -10.88 15.41
C ILE A 83 1.63 -10.26 15.61
N TYR A 84 2.47 -10.90 16.42
CA TYR A 84 3.80 -10.43 16.80
C TYR A 84 4.87 -11.23 16.05
N SER A 85 5.31 -10.71 14.90
CA SER A 85 6.24 -11.43 14.02
C SER A 85 7.71 -11.18 14.35
N GLY A 86 8.45 -12.27 14.61
CA GLY A 86 9.86 -12.28 15.03
C GLY A 86 10.02 -12.58 16.53
N LEU A 87 10.99 -13.41 16.91
CA LEU A 87 11.22 -13.78 18.32
C LEU A 87 12.24 -12.87 19.05
N GLY A 88 12.71 -11.81 18.40
CA GLY A 88 13.68 -10.86 18.95
C GLY A 88 13.08 -9.47 19.15
N THR A 89 13.60 -8.73 20.13
CA THR A 89 13.26 -7.30 20.30
C THR A 89 14.05 -6.46 19.28
N PRO A 90 13.39 -5.61 18.46
CA PRO A 90 11.96 -5.35 18.36
C PRO A 90 11.21 -6.34 17.45
N VAL A 91 10.02 -6.76 17.90
CA VAL A 91 9.09 -7.63 17.16
C VAL A 91 8.24 -6.76 16.24
N ALA A 92 8.13 -7.10 14.95
CA ALA A 92 7.17 -6.43 14.07
C ALA A 92 5.75 -6.79 14.52
N ARG A 93 4.79 -5.87 14.33
CA ARG A 93 3.40 -6.12 14.72
C ARG A 93 2.50 -5.88 13.53
N THR A 94 1.65 -6.85 13.25
CA THR A 94 0.55 -6.74 12.29
C THR A 94 -0.74 -6.70 13.09
N ALA A 95 -1.64 -5.77 12.80
CA ALA A 95 -2.91 -5.68 13.50
C ALA A 95 -4.07 -5.49 12.51
N VAL A 96 -5.18 -6.13 12.82
CA VAL A 96 -6.41 -6.04 12.03
C VAL A 96 -7.56 -5.77 13.00
N THR A 97 -8.48 -4.91 12.59
CA THR A 97 -9.64 -4.53 13.39
C THR A 97 -10.91 -5.05 12.73
N PHE A 98 -11.73 -5.74 13.53
CA PHE A 98 -13.02 -6.32 13.16
C PHE A 98 -14.16 -5.59 13.87
N PRO A 99 -15.41 -5.74 13.40
CA PRO A 99 -16.59 -5.40 14.18
C PRO A 99 -16.54 -6.07 15.55
N VAL A 100 -16.82 -5.28 16.60
CA VAL A 100 -16.90 -5.75 17.98
C VAL A 100 -17.87 -6.94 18.08
N ALA A 101 -17.46 -7.96 18.81
CA ALA A 101 -18.17 -9.23 18.92
C ALA A 101 -17.99 -9.87 20.30
N GLY A 102 -18.83 -10.87 20.59
CA GLY A 102 -18.65 -11.79 21.71
C GLY A 102 -18.03 -13.12 21.28
N GLY A 103 -17.81 -14.01 22.25
CA GLY A 103 -17.34 -15.37 22.03
C GLY A 103 -15.85 -15.58 22.32
N THR A 104 -15.31 -16.65 21.74
CA THR A 104 -13.90 -17.05 21.86
C THR A 104 -13.18 -16.69 20.55
N PRO A 105 -12.11 -15.87 20.59
CA PRO A 105 -11.33 -15.57 19.39
C PRO A 105 -10.43 -16.75 19.01
N LEU A 106 -10.18 -16.90 17.72
CA LEU A 106 -9.36 -17.96 17.13
C LEU A 106 -8.45 -17.35 16.05
N LEU A 107 -7.32 -18.00 15.81
CA LEU A 107 -6.47 -17.78 14.64
C LEU A 107 -6.21 -19.15 14.01
N ALA A 108 -6.50 -19.29 12.72
CA ALA A 108 -6.31 -20.54 12.00
C ALA A 108 -6.11 -20.27 10.51
N ASP A 109 -5.45 -21.18 9.80
CA ASP A 109 -5.32 -21.12 8.34
C ASP A 109 -6.61 -21.64 7.69
N TRP A 110 -7.62 -20.77 7.55
CA TRP A 110 -8.95 -21.18 7.11
C TRP A 110 -9.01 -21.59 5.63
N ASP A 111 -8.11 -21.07 4.79
CA ASP A 111 -8.13 -21.25 3.34
C ASP A 111 -6.93 -22.03 2.78
N GLY A 112 -5.95 -22.34 3.63
CA GLY A 112 -4.78 -23.16 3.31
C GLY A 112 -3.67 -22.37 2.61
N ASP A 113 -3.64 -21.05 2.78
CA ASP A 113 -2.63 -20.17 2.17
C ASP A 113 -1.31 -20.09 2.96
N GLY A 114 -1.27 -20.70 4.15
CA GLY A 114 -0.15 -20.75 5.08
C GLY A 114 -0.17 -19.66 6.15
N LEU A 115 -1.20 -18.80 6.21
CA LEU A 115 -1.33 -17.75 7.22
C LEU A 115 -2.56 -17.98 8.11
N ALA A 116 -2.32 -18.03 9.42
CA ALA A 116 -3.41 -18.00 10.38
C ALA A 116 -4.11 -16.62 10.34
N THR A 117 -5.41 -16.64 10.08
CA THR A 117 -6.27 -15.46 9.97
C THR A 117 -7.40 -15.51 11.01
N PRO A 118 -8.03 -14.36 11.37
CA PRO A 118 -8.97 -14.27 12.48
C PRO A 118 -10.25 -15.09 12.29
N GLY A 119 -10.69 -15.72 13.37
CA GLY A 119 -12.02 -16.32 13.50
C GLY A 119 -12.58 -16.14 14.90
N ARG A 120 -13.84 -16.53 15.08
CA ARG A 120 -14.48 -16.57 16.40
C ARG A 120 -15.55 -17.64 16.48
N TYR A 121 -15.78 -18.09 17.71
CA TYR A 121 -16.84 -19.03 18.06
C TYR A 121 -17.74 -18.44 19.15
N GLU A 122 -19.06 -18.48 18.94
CA GLU A 122 -20.04 -18.04 19.92
C GLU A 122 -21.30 -18.91 19.84
N ALA A 123 -21.56 -19.71 20.89
CA ALA A 123 -22.78 -20.50 21.04
C ALA A 123 -23.16 -21.32 19.79
N GLY A 124 -22.21 -22.06 19.22
CA GLY A 124 -22.42 -22.89 18.03
C GLY A 124 -22.25 -22.13 16.70
N GLN A 125 -22.08 -20.81 16.72
CA GLN A 125 -21.83 -20.02 15.52
C GLN A 125 -20.33 -19.83 15.31
N TRP A 126 -19.85 -20.19 14.13
CA TRP A 126 -18.47 -20.04 13.71
C TRP A 126 -18.35 -18.95 12.65
N PHE A 127 -17.40 -18.05 12.84
CA PHE A 127 -17.04 -17.03 11.88
C PHE A 127 -15.55 -17.07 11.58
N SER A 128 -15.19 -16.75 10.34
CA SER A 128 -13.80 -16.64 9.87
C SER A 128 -13.59 -15.35 9.08
N SER A 129 -12.35 -15.12 8.69
CA SER A 129 -11.95 -14.10 7.74
C SER A 129 -10.67 -14.55 7.04
N SER A 130 -10.50 -14.18 5.77
CA SER A 130 -9.23 -14.38 5.05
C SER A 130 -8.32 -13.14 5.13
N ALA A 131 -8.65 -12.14 5.95
CA ALA A 131 -7.89 -10.89 6.04
C ALA A 131 -6.95 -10.89 7.25
N ILE A 132 -5.69 -10.52 7.03
CA ILE A 132 -4.69 -10.32 8.09
C ILE A 132 -4.27 -8.85 8.23
N LEU A 133 -4.79 -7.98 7.37
CA LEU A 133 -4.54 -6.55 7.27
C LEU A 133 -5.84 -5.77 7.05
N GLY A 134 -5.82 -4.48 7.42
CA GLY A 134 -6.92 -3.54 7.17
C GLY A 134 -8.10 -3.67 8.13
N ASN A 135 -9.26 -3.18 7.69
CA ASN A 135 -10.53 -3.35 8.40
C ASN A 135 -11.31 -4.50 7.76
N ALA A 136 -11.54 -5.56 8.51
CA ALA A 136 -12.11 -6.80 7.99
C ALA A 136 -13.50 -7.09 8.56
N GLY A 137 -14.27 -7.94 7.88
CA GLY A 137 -15.62 -8.35 8.28
C GLY A 137 -15.68 -9.82 8.70
N TRP A 138 -16.67 -10.16 9.54
CA TRP A 138 -16.96 -11.54 9.92
C TRP A 138 -17.71 -12.27 8.81
N GLU A 139 -17.19 -13.41 8.39
CA GLU A 139 -17.84 -14.30 7.43
C GLU A 139 -18.43 -15.50 8.18
N ALA A 140 -19.71 -15.79 7.99
CA ALA A 140 -20.33 -16.97 8.59
C ALA A 140 -19.74 -18.24 8.00
N LYS A 141 -19.18 -19.11 8.84
CA LYS A 141 -18.52 -20.36 8.42
C LYS A 141 -19.40 -21.59 8.68
N ALA A 142 -19.98 -21.71 9.87
CA ALA A 142 -20.81 -22.86 10.25
C ALA A 142 -21.72 -22.55 11.44
N SER A 143 -22.80 -23.34 11.56
CA SER A 143 -23.68 -23.38 12.73
C SER A 143 -23.65 -24.80 13.30
N TRP A 144 -22.69 -25.08 14.16
CA TRP A 144 -22.38 -26.43 14.65
C TRP A 144 -21.73 -26.40 16.05
N GLY A 145 -22.09 -27.35 16.90
CA GLY A 145 -21.77 -27.31 18.34
C GLY A 145 -22.75 -26.39 19.11
N GLY A 146 -22.31 -25.87 20.26
CA GLY A 146 -23.04 -24.82 20.99
C GLY A 146 -23.65 -25.26 22.32
N GLN A 147 -23.27 -26.42 22.84
CA GLN A 147 -23.66 -26.79 24.20
C GLN A 147 -22.84 -26.01 25.22
N VAL A 148 -23.43 -25.82 26.40
CA VAL A 148 -22.76 -25.15 27.52
C VAL A 148 -21.53 -25.98 27.92
N GLY A 149 -20.37 -25.32 27.97
CA GLY A 149 -19.09 -25.97 28.29
C GLY A 149 -18.29 -26.45 27.07
N ASP A 150 -18.81 -26.28 25.84
CA ASP A 150 -18.02 -26.51 24.63
C ASP A 150 -16.83 -25.55 24.57
N VAL A 151 -15.63 -26.11 24.41
CA VAL A 151 -14.40 -25.34 24.15
C VAL A 151 -14.06 -25.47 22.66
N PRO A 152 -14.04 -24.37 21.88
CA PRO A 152 -13.75 -24.44 20.46
C PRO A 152 -12.28 -24.78 20.21
N VAL A 153 -12.05 -25.63 19.21
CA VAL A 153 -10.72 -26.02 18.72
C VAL A 153 -10.68 -25.98 17.20
N VAL A 154 -9.48 -25.83 16.65
CA VAL A 154 -9.20 -25.79 15.21
C VAL A 154 -7.93 -26.59 14.93
N GLY A 155 -7.86 -27.21 13.75
CA GLY A 155 -6.66 -27.91 13.27
C GLY A 155 -6.88 -28.58 11.91
N ASP A 156 -5.82 -28.96 11.22
CA ASP A 156 -5.86 -29.76 9.99
C ASP A 156 -5.97 -31.25 10.31
N ILE A 157 -7.21 -31.73 10.51
CA ILE A 157 -7.49 -33.09 10.99
C ILE A 157 -7.55 -34.10 9.83
N ASN A 158 -7.72 -33.61 8.60
CA ASN A 158 -7.89 -34.43 7.39
C ASN A 158 -6.72 -34.36 6.40
N GLY A 159 -5.75 -33.47 6.60
CA GLY A 159 -4.55 -33.30 5.79
C GLY A 159 -4.76 -32.48 4.52
N ASP A 160 -5.81 -31.66 4.46
CA ASP A 160 -6.09 -30.78 3.33
C ASP A 160 -5.43 -29.39 3.45
N ARG A 161 -4.71 -29.15 4.56
CA ARG A 161 -4.01 -27.91 4.94
C ARG A 161 -4.93 -26.76 5.28
N LYS A 162 -6.22 -27.01 5.52
CA LYS A 162 -7.17 -26.02 6.03
C LYS A 162 -7.59 -26.39 7.43
N ALA A 163 -7.84 -25.36 8.22
CA ALA A 163 -8.37 -25.55 9.56
C ALA A 163 -9.80 -26.11 9.53
N ASP A 164 -9.94 -27.34 10.02
CA ASP A 164 -11.20 -27.94 10.45
C ASP A 164 -11.65 -27.32 11.78
N ILE A 165 -12.95 -27.41 12.07
CA ILE A 165 -13.52 -26.86 13.30
C ILE A 165 -13.94 -28.00 14.23
N GLY A 166 -13.80 -27.79 15.55
CA GLY A 166 -14.18 -28.77 16.54
C GLY A 166 -14.60 -28.17 17.87
N VAL A 167 -15.22 -28.99 18.71
CA VAL A 167 -15.49 -28.67 20.11
C VAL A 167 -14.99 -29.78 21.01
N TYR A 168 -14.32 -29.39 22.09
CA TYR A 168 -14.00 -30.26 23.22
C TYR A 168 -15.08 -30.15 24.28
N ARG A 169 -15.60 -31.30 24.72
CA ARG A 169 -16.63 -31.42 25.75
C ARG A 169 -16.29 -32.57 26.69
N ALA A 170 -15.71 -32.24 27.83
CA ALA A 170 -15.56 -33.17 28.95
C ALA A 170 -14.92 -34.53 28.56
N GLY A 171 -13.83 -34.52 27.79
CA GLY A 171 -13.12 -35.70 27.31
C GLY A 171 -13.54 -36.16 25.90
N GLN A 172 -14.65 -35.64 25.36
CA GLN A 172 -15.07 -35.89 23.98
C GLN A 172 -14.60 -34.78 23.05
N TRP A 173 -14.04 -35.16 21.92
CA TRP A 173 -13.71 -34.27 20.82
C TRP A 173 -14.69 -34.55 19.69
N LEU A 174 -15.34 -33.50 19.23
CA LEU A 174 -16.24 -33.54 18.10
C LEU A 174 -15.63 -32.64 17.03
N TRP A 175 -15.56 -33.11 15.80
CA TRP A 175 -15.01 -32.39 14.66
C TRP A 175 -16.05 -32.29 13.54
N GLN A 176 -16.10 -31.14 12.89
CA GLN A 176 -16.67 -30.96 11.56
C GLN A 176 -15.53 -30.64 10.61
N ILE A 177 -15.17 -31.65 9.81
CA ILE A 177 -14.11 -31.61 8.81
C ILE A 177 -14.56 -30.75 7.62
N THR A 178 -13.61 -30.14 6.95
CA THR A 178 -13.79 -29.40 5.70
C THR A 178 -14.54 -30.27 4.68
N GLY A 179 -15.67 -29.74 4.18
CA GLY A 179 -16.63 -30.49 3.37
C GLY A 179 -17.85 -31.04 4.14
N GLY A 180 -17.88 -30.88 5.47
CA GLY A 180 -19.07 -31.11 6.32
C GLY A 180 -19.17 -32.48 6.98
N ALA A 181 -18.21 -33.39 6.74
CA ALA A 181 -18.16 -34.69 7.41
C ALA A 181 -17.86 -34.51 8.91
N THR A 182 -18.43 -35.37 9.75
CA THR A 182 -18.21 -35.33 11.20
C THR A 182 -17.31 -36.47 11.65
N ARG A 183 -16.46 -36.20 12.65
CA ARG A 183 -15.60 -37.17 13.32
C ARG A 183 -15.68 -36.97 14.83
N ASP A 184 -15.62 -38.04 15.60
CA ASP A 184 -15.59 -38.00 17.05
C ASP A 184 -14.47 -38.88 17.60
N GLU A 185 -13.98 -38.52 18.79
CA GLU A 185 -12.96 -39.28 19.50
C GLU A 185 -12.94 -38.92 20.98
N THR A 186 -12.38 -39.79 21.82
CA THR A 186 -12.29 -39.58 23.27
C THR A 186 -10.85 -39.47 23.71
N PHE A 187 -10.51 -38.38 24.39
CA PHE A 187 -9.19 -38.14 24.97
C PHE A 187 -9.24 -37.01 26.00
N GLY A 188 -8.63 -37.22 27.16
CA GLY A 188 -8.67 -36.28 28.28
C GLY A 188 -9.86 -36.50 29.21
N GLU A 189 -9.94 -35.65 30.23
CA GLU A 189 -10.94 -35.72 31.31
C GLU A 189 -11.67 -34.37 31.47
N PRO A 190 -12.85 -34.35 32.12
CA PRO A 190 -13.53 -33.11 32.47
C PRO A 190 -12.61 -32.15 33.26
N GLY A 191 -12.50 -30.91 32.78
CA GLY A 191 -11.65 -29.87 33.38
C GLY A 191 -10.27 -29.68 32.73
N ASP A 192 -9.89 -30.57 31.82
CA ASP A 192 -8.69 -30.38 31.00
C ASP A 192 -8.84 -29.22 30.00
N LEU A 193 -7.71 -28.58 29.68
CA LEU A 193 -7.64 -27.60 28.60
C LEU A 193 -7.24 -28.29 27.29
N PRO A 194 -8.06 -28.25 26.23
CA PRO A 194 -7.75 -28.92 24.96
C PRO A 194 -6.64 -28.17 24.21
N VAL A 195 -5.77 -28.94 23.56
CA VAL A 195 -4.72 -28.44 22.66
C VAL A 195 -4.64 -29.31 21.41
N VAL A 196 -4.28 -28.70 20.28
CA VAL A 196 -4.25 -29.35 18.95
C VAL A 196 -2.98 -28.90 18.23
N GLY A 197 -2.28 -29.83 17.58
CA GLY A 197 -1.11 -29.53 16.75
C GLY A 197 -0.46 -30.80 16.19
N ASP A 198 0.40 -30.62 15.20
CA ASP A 198 1.20 -31.69 14.57
C ASP A 198 2.38 -32.09 15.46
N TRP A 199 2.12 -32.93 16.46
CA TRP A 199 3.12 -33.28 17.48
C TRP A 199 4.23 -34.19 16.97
N ASP A 200 3.99 -34.92 15.88
CA ASP A 200 4.88 -35.98 15.38
C ASP A 200 5.49 -35.69 13.99
N GLY A 201 5.05 -34.60 13.34
CA GLY A 201 5.57 -34.08 12.09
C GLY A 201 5.05 -34.81 10.86
N ASP A 202 3.92 -35.50 10.95
CA ASP A 202 3.31 -36.22 9.82
C ASP A 202 2.46 -35.31 8.91
N GLY A 203 2.23 -34.06 9.33
CA GLY A 203 1.45 -33.05 8.63
C GLY A 203 -0.03 -33.06 8.96
N LEU A 204 -0.47 -33.87 9.94
CA LEU A 204 -1.82 -33.86 10.49
C LEU A 204 -1.79 -33.33 11.92
N ASP A 205 -2.81 -32.55 12.27
CA ASP A 205 -2.98 -32.12 13.64
C ASP A 205 -3.56 -33.24 14.51
N ASP A 206 -2.92 -33.42 15.67
CA ASP A 206 -3.28 -34.41 16.67
C ASP A 206 -3.83 -33.74 17.94
N VAL A 207 -4.62 -34.48 18.73
CA VAL A 207 -5.21 -33.96 19.97
C VAL A 207 -4.29 -34.13 21.19
N GLY A 208 -4.39 -33.19 22.12
CA GLY A 208 -3.72 -33.21 23.40
C GLY A 208 -4.51 -32.48 24.48
N VAL A 209 -4.09 -32.59 25.73
CA VAL A 209 -4.64 -31.81 26.84
C VAL A 209 -3.55 -31.24 27.76
N PHE A 210 -3.83 -30.09 28.35
CA PHE A 210 -3.04 -29.51 29.44
C PHE A 210 -3.81 -29.64 30.76
N ARG A 211 -3.16 -30.26 31.75
CA ARG A 211 -3.72 -30.55 33.07
C ARG A 211 -2.74 -30.10 34.16
N ALA A 212 -3.09 -29.03 34.86
CA ALA A 212 -2.37 -28.55 36.04
C ALA A 212 -0.83 -28.46 35.87
N GLY A 213 -0.35 -27.91 34.75
CA GLY A 213 1.10 -27.79 34.47
C GLY A 213 1.71 -28.96 33.67
N SER A 214 0.94 -30.03 33.44
CA SER A 214 1.38 -31.19 32.66
C SER A 214 0.70 -31.25 31.30
N TRP A 215 1.49 -31.57 30.27
CA TRP A 215 1.02 -31.85 28.91
C TRP A 215 0.81 -33.34 28.75
N ILE A 216 -0.30 -33.72 28.13
CA ILE A 216 -0.67 -35.10 27.79
C ILE A 216 -1.02 -35.10 26.31
N LEU A 217 -0.10 -35.54 25.46
CA LEU A 217 -0.20 -35.48 24.00
C LEU A 217 -0.48 -36.87 23.43
N ARG A 218 -1.38 -36.98 22.44
CA ARG A 218 -1.65 -38.24 21.75
C ARG A 218 -1.09 -38.17 20.34
N TYR A 219 -0.09 -39.01 20.08
CA TYR A 219 0.50 -39.16 18.75
C TYR A 219 -0.26 -40.28 18.04
N LEU A 220 -0.83 -40.02 16.88
CA LEU A 220 -1.47 -41.05 16.06
C LEU A 220 -0.46 -41.72 15.13
N ASN A 221 -0.85 -42.84 14.52
CA ASN A 221 -0.05 -43.58 13.54
C ASN A 221 1.33 -44.09 14.03
N VAL A 222 1.54 -44.20 15.35
CA VAL A 222 2.82 -44.54 15.95
C VAL A 222 3.03 -46.05 16.07
N LYS A 223 3.98 -46.58 15.28
CA LYS A 223 4.38 -48.01 15.31
C LYS A 223 5.55 -48.32 16.24
N LYS A 224 6.32 -47.30 16.64
CA LYS A 224 7.50 -47.42 17.51
C LYS A 224 7.56 -46.23 18.46
N ALA A 225 8.05 -46.45 19.67
CA ALA A 225 8.18 -45.38 20.65
C ALA A 225 8.93 -44.15 20.09
N PRO A 226 8.34 -42.94 20.18
CA PRO A 226 8.96 -41.73 19.68
C PRO A 226 10.24 -41.38 20.46
N LYS A 227 11.15 -40.66 19.80
CA LYS A 227 12.38 -40.18 20.44
C LYS A 227 12.07 -38.96 21.30
N VAL A 228 12.11 -39.15 22.61
CA VAL A 228 11.81 -38.10 23.60
C VAL A 228 12.93 -37.93 24.61
N SER A 229 12.89 -36.85 25.37
CA SER A 229 13.77 -36.65 26.52
C SER A 229 13.42 -37.63 27.65
N LYS A 230 14.37 -37.91 28.55
CA LYS A 230 14.19 -38.80 29.70
C LYS A 230 13.10 -38.36 30.69
N ASP A 231 12.72 -37.08 30.64
CA ASP A 231 11.74 -36.47 31.54
C ASP A 231 10.30 -36.62 30.99
N VAL A 232 10.13 -37.33 29.86
CA VAL A 232 8.85 -37.62 29.20
C VAL A 232 8.47 -39.08 29.43
N ILE A 233 7.25 -39.28 29.93
CA ILE A 233 6.65 -40.61 30.04
C ILE A 233 5.97 -40.94 28.72
N VAL A 234 6.33 -42.07 28.10
CA VAL A 234 5.71 -42.56 26.86
C VAL A 234 4.92 -43.82 27.19
N THR A 235 3.61 -43.79 26.92
CA THR A 235 2.73 -44.95 26.99
C THR A 235 2.31 -45.33 25.59
N MET A 236 2.78 -46.48 25.09
CA MET A 236 2.32 -47.01 23.81
C MET A 236 0.89 -47.53 23.95
N VAL A 237 0.05 -47.26 22.95
CA VAL A 237 -1.34 -47.75 22.86
C VAL A 237 -1.51 -48.49 21.53
N PRO A 238 -1.05 -49.75 21.44
CA PRO A 238 -0.98 -50.48 20.17
C PRO A 238 -2.35 -50.68 19.51
N GLU A 239 -3.39 -50.90 20.32
CA GLU A 239 -4.78 -51.11 19.88
C GLU A 239 -5.32 -49.91 19.07
N ALA A 240 -4.83 -48.70 19.38
CA ALA A 240 -5.19 -47.45 18.72
C ALA A 240 -4.12 -46.97 17.73
N ASN A 241 -3.06 -47.77 17.49
CA ASN A 241 -1.88 -47.37 16.71
C ASN A 241 -1.33 -46.00 17.16
N ALA A 242 -1.24 -45.78 18.48
CA ALA A 242 -0.96 -44.47 19.07
C ALA A 242 0.10 -44.54 20.19
N ALA A 243 0.61 -43.38 20.58
CA ALA A 243 1.40 -43.19 21.79
C ALA A 243 0.91 -41.98 22.58
N ILE A 244 0.92 -42.09 23.91
CA ILE A 244 0.59 -40.99 24.83
C ILE A 244 1.87 -40.50 25.49
N LEU A 245 2.15 -39.21 25.37
CA LEU A 245 3.30 -38.55 26.00
C LEU A 245 2.81 -37.69 27.15
N THR A 246 3.37 -37.90 28.35
CA THR A 246 3.06 -37.10 29.54
C THR A 246 4.31 -36.46 30.11
N PHE A 247 4.30 -35.14 30.30
CA PHE A 247 5.42 -34.40 30.89
C PHE A 247 5.03 -33.04 31.46
N PRO A 248 5.72 -32.54 32.50
CA PRO A 248 5.50 -31.20 33.03
C PRO A 248 6.15 -30.13 32.15
N PHE A 249 5.39 -29.09 31.78
CA PHE A 249 5.90 -27.89 31.13
C PHE A 249 4.95 -26.72 31.40
N GLY A 250 5.20 -26.00 32.49
CA GLY A 250 4.39 -24.86 32.93
C GLY A 250 3.91 -24.99 34.38
N LEU A 251 3.14 -24.00 34.82
CA LEU A 251 2.43 -23.97 36.10
C LEU A 251 0.93 -24.22 35.88
N PRO A 252 0.18 -24.65 36.91
CA PRO A 252 -1.27 -24.81 36.80
C PRO A 252 -2.05 -23.56 36.35
N THR A 253 -1.48 -22.37 36.57
CA THR A 253 -2.07 -21.06 36.22
C THR A 253 -1.66 -20.55 34.85
N ASP A 254 -0.75 -21.23 34.17
CA ASP A 254 -0.29 -20.81 32.84
C ASP A 254 -1.36 -21.10 31.79
N THR A 255 -1.44 -20.28 30.75
CA THR A 255 -2.29 -20.54 29.57
C THR A 255 -1.51 -21.36 28.54
N PRO A 256 -1.97 -22.56 28.13
CA PRO A 256 -1.29 -23.37 27.13
C PRO A 256 -1.49 -22.79 25.73
N ILE A 257 -0.44 -22.88 24.90
CA ILE A 257 -0.43 -22.51 23.47
C ILE A 257 0.39 -23.53 22.68
N VAL A 258 0.12 -23.67 21.39
CA VAL A 258 0.74 -24.69 20.53
C VAL A 258 1.28 -24.05 19.26
N GLY A 259 2.45 -24.49 18.83
CA GLY A 259 2.94 -24.13 17.51
C GLY A 259 4.35 -24.61 17.20
N ASP A 260 4.71 -24.57 15.93
CA ASP A 260 6.07 -24.75 15.43
C ASP A 260 6.89 -23.46 15.63
N TRP A 261 7.41 -23.28 16.84
CA TRP A 261 8.18 -22.09 17.19
C TRP A 261 9.55 -22.03 16.52
N ASN A 262 10.11 -23.18 16.10
CA ASN A 262 11.49 -23.31 15.61
C ASN A 262 11.59 -23.57 14.08
N ALA A 263 10.43 -23.67 13.40
CA ALA A 263 10.27 -23.93 11.98
C ALA A 263 10.76 -25.32 11.52
N ASP A 264 10.74 -26.34 12.39
CA ASP A 264 11.17 -27.70 12.09
C ASP A 264 10.05 -28.61 11.53
N GLY A 265 8.83 -28.07 11.42
CA GLY A 265 7.65 -28.78 10.93
C GLY A 265 6.94 -29.60 12.01
N ILE A 266 7.30 -29.43 13.28
CA ILE A 266 6.65 -30.11 14.41
C ILE A 266 6.11 -29.05 15.37
N ASP A 267 4.83 -29.15 15.70
CA ASP A 267 4.23 -28.31 16.73
C ASP A 267 4.70 -28.73 18.12
N THR A 268 4.96 -27.73 18.96
CA THR A 268 5.48 -27.98 20.30
C THR A 268 4.77 -27.14 21.37
N PRO A 269 4.71 -27.65 22.62
CA PRO A 269 4.13 -26.93 23.75
C PRO A 269 4.71 -25.53 23.98
N GLY A 270 3.85 -24.58 24.30
CA GLY A 270 4.21 -23.27 24.84
C GLY A 270 3.27 -22.86 25.96
N VAL A 271 3.70 -21.94 26.81
CA VAL A 271 2.85 -21.39 27.89
C VAL A 271 2.96 -19.88 27.99
N VAL A 272 1.84 -19.22 28.30
CA VAL A 272 1.78 -17.79 28.64
C VAL A 272 1.60 -17.64 30.15
N ARG A 273 2.62 -17.07 30.78
CA ARG A 273 2.69 -16.80 32.22
C ARG A 273 2.50 -15.32 32.51
N ASP A 274 1.73 -15.04 33.55
CA ASP A 274 1.47 -13.69 34.07
C ASP A 274 1.07 -12.69 32.96
N ARG A 275 0.35 -13.19 31.95
CA ARG A 275 -0.14 -12.44 30.78
C ARG A 275 0.96 -11.65 30.03
N SER A 276 2.23 -12.02 30.15
CA SER A 276 3.33 -11.26 29.55
C SER A 276 4.52 -12.09 29.10
N GLN A 277 4.76 -13.23 29.73
CA GLN A 277 5.89 -14.09 29.44
C GLN A 277 5.44 -15.30 28.63
N TRP A 278 5.91 -15.39 27.39
CA TRP A 278 5.67 -16.52 26.48
C TRP A 278 6.86 -17.45 26.52
N ILE A 279 6.69 -18.68 27.00
CA ILE A 279 7.74 -19.68 27.14
C ILE A 279 7.47 -20.80 26.14
N LEU A 280 8.30 -20.90 25.11
CA LEU A 280 8.08 -21.71 23.92
C LEU A 280 9.05 -22.90 23.92
N SER A 281 8.55 -24.14 23.99
CA SER A 281 9.39 -25.35 24.03
C SER A 281 10.09 -25.61 22.70
N SER A 282 11.17 -26.39 22.73
CA SER A 282 11.80 -26.99 21.54
C SER A 282 11.36 -28.46 21.32
N GLY A 283 10.26 -28.86 21.96
CA GLY A 283 9.63 -30.18 21.78
C GLY A 283 10.04 -31.23 22.81
N ALA A 284 9.33 -32.37 22.81
CA ALA A 284 9.47 -33.45 23.78
C ALA A 284 10.88 -34.08 23.79
N ALA A 285 11.60 -34.04 22.65
CA ALA A 285 13.00 -34.48 22.55
C ALA A 285 13.98 -33.55 23.25
N LYS A 286 13.66 -32.25 23.38
CA LYS A 286 14.51 -31.20 23.95
C LYS A 286 13.76 -30.39 25.01
N LEU A 287 13.05 -31.08 25.91
CA LEU A 287 12.11 -30.47 26.87
C LEU A 287 12.69 -29.32 27.72
N LYS A 288 14.01 -29.31 27.95
CA LYS A 288 14.70 -28.26 28.72
C LYS A 288 15.11 -27.03 27.89
N GLN A 289 15.00 -27.09 26.57
CA GLN A 289 15.32 -25.99 25.67
C GLN A 289 14.04 -25.23 25.36
N SER A 290 13.99 -23.95 25.74
CA SER A 290 12.87 -23.07 25.46
C SER A 290 13.34 -21.68 25.07
N THR A 291 12.48 -20.96 24.36
CA THR A 291 12.63 -19.54 24.06
C THR A 291 11.63 -18.74 24.88
N THR A 292 12.08 -17.68 25.55
CA THR A 292 11.21 -16.79 26.31
C THR A 292 11.05 -15.45 25.61
N ILE A 293 9.82 -14.99 25.43
CA ILE A 293 9.48 -13.72 24.78
C ILE A 293 8.56 -12.92 25.69
N ASN A 294 8.86 -11.62 25.84
CA ASN A 294 8.07 -10.71 26.67
C ASN A 294 7.12 -9.88 25.79
N VAL A 295 5.86 -10.30 25.71
CA VAL A 295 4.79 -9.59 25.00
C VAL A 295 3.59 -9.48 25.95
N PRO A 296 3.37 -8.31 26.59
CA PRO A 296 2.27 -8.13 27.53
C PRO A 296 0.91 -8.11 26.83
N LEU A 297 -0.06 -8.76 27.45
CA LEU A 297 -1.47 -8.78 27.05
C LEU A 297 -2.28 -7.82 27.91
N ALA A 298 -3.07 -6.95 27.28
CA ALA A 298 -4.06 -6.11 27.97
C ALA A 298 -5.11 -6.98 28.67
N ALA A 299 -5.82 -6.45 29.67
CA ALA A 299 -6.71 -7.25 30.52
C ALA A 299 -7.81 -8.01 29.74
N ASP A 300 -8.27 -7.46 28.62
CA ASP A 300 -9.32 -7.97 27.75
C ASP A 300 -8.81 -8.88 26.61
N GLN A 301 -7.50 -9.11 26.51
CA GLN A 301 -6.91 -9.90 25.43
C GLN A 301 -6.82 -11.40 25.76
N SER A 302 -7.12 -12.24 24.78
CA SER A 302 -6.79 -13.67 24.79
C SER A 302 -5.42 -13.88 24.13
N ALA A 303 -4.61 -14.77 24.71
CA ALA A 303 -3.40 -15.28 24.05
C ALA A 303 -3.80 -16.17 22.87
N LEU A 304 -3.18 -15.95 21.71
CA LEU A 304 -3.38 -16.75 20.50
C LEU A 304 -2.02 -17.06 19.86
N VAL A 305 -2.05 -17.88 18.81
CA VAL A 305 -0.88 -18.19 17.99
C VAL A 305 -1.18 -17.79 16.56
N GLY A 306 -0.31 -16.97 15.98
CA GLY A 306 -0.35 -16.62 14.57
C GLY A 306 0.76 -17.32 13.80
N THR A 307 0.82 -17.07 12.49
CA THR A 307 1.82 -17.69 11.62
C THR A 307 2.67 -16.62 10.94
N GLN A 308 3.97 -16.88 10.82
CA GLN A 308 4.86 -16.19 9.89
C GLN A 308 5.27 -17.18 8.80
N ALA A 309 4.64 -17.08 7.63
CA ALA A 309 4.82 -18.01 6.50
C ALA A 309 6.12 -17.78 5.69
N THR A 310 6.90 -16.76 6.04
CA THR A 310 8.15 -16.38 5.37
C THR A 310 9.33 -16.36 6.35
N LEU A 311 10.55 -16.23 5.83
CA LEU A 311 11.77 -16.20 6.63
C LEU A 311 11.75 -15.15 7.76
N PRO A 312 12.45 -15.36 8.89
CA PRO A 312 12.68 -14.28 9.84
C PRO A 312 13.26 -13.04 9.17
N GLY A 313 12.65 -11.86 9.40
CA GLY A 313 13.01 -10.61 8.73
C GLY A 313 12.32 -10.36 7.38
N HIS A 314 11.59 -11.34 6.84
CA HIS A 314 10.75 -11.18 5.65
C HIS A 314 9.41 -10.51 5.98
N CYS A 315 8.64 -10.13 4.96
CA CYS A 315 7.30 -9.56 5.14
C CYS A 315 6.43 -10.48 6.01
N PRO A 316 5.98 -10.01 7.19
CA PRO A 316 5.30 -10.86 8.16
C PRO A 316 3.90 -11.32 7.72
N THR A 317 3.30 -10.62 6.75
CA THR A 317 1.94 -10.88 6.27
C THR A 317 1.88 -11.55 4.92
N ALA A 318 3.04 -11.83 4.30
CA ALA A 318 3.07 -12.49 3.01
C ALA A 318 2.93 -14.01 3.14
N THR A 319 2.21 -14.64 2.21
CA THR A 319 2.14 -16.10 2.14
C THR A 319 3.40 -16.68 1.48
N SER A 320 3.75 -17.93 1.79
CA SER A 320 4.88 -18.59 1.12
C SER A 320 4.63 -18.73 -0.40
N THR A 321 3.36 -18.87 -0.80
CA THR A 321 2.94 -18.96 -2.21
C THR A 321 3.12 -17.62 -2.93
N SER A 322 2.69 -16.52 -2.33
CA SER A 322 2.87 -15.19 -2.92
C SER A 322 4.34 -14.83 -3.05
N GLU A 323 5.15 -15.14 -2.04
CA GLU A 323 6.59 -14.89 -2.06
C GLU A 323 7.31 -15.68 -3.18
N LYS A 324 7.01 -16.97 -3.34
CA LYS A 324 7.51 -17.80 -4.46
C LYS A 324 7.16 -17.18 -5.82
N LYS A 325 5.92 -16.71 -5.98
CA LYS A 325 5.44 -16.05 -7.20
C LYS A 325 6.17 -14.73 -7.43
N ALA A 326 6.35 -13.91 -6.40
CA ALA A 326 7.05 -12.65 -6.45
C ALA A 326 8.49 -12.81 -6.94
N TYR A 327 9.25 -13.77 -6.38
CA TYR A 327 10.61 -14.06 -6.84
C TYR A 327 10.67 -14.48 -8.32
N LYS A 328 9.69 -15.25 -8.79
CA LYS A 328 9.62 -15.66 -10.21
C LYS A 328 9.41 -14.47 -11.14
N ILE A 329 8.61 -13.49 -10.72
CA ILE A 329 8.39 -12.24 -11.45
C ILE A 329 9.68 -11.41 -11.45
N ALA A 330 10.32 -11.24 -10.29
CA ALA A 330 11.52 -10.44 -10.10
C ALA A 330 12.71 -10.84 -11.00
N ARG A 331 12.83 -12.13 -11.35
CA ARG A 331 13.87 -12.63 -12.27
C ARG A 331 13.84 -11.99 -13.66
N ARG A 332 12.72 -11.38 -14.04
CA ARG A 332 12.52 -10.69 -15.32
C ARG A 332 12.77 -9.18 -15.22
N ALA A 333 12.92 -8.68 -14.00
CA ALA A 333 13.10 -7.25 -13.76
C ALA A 333 14.53 -6.82 -14.05
N VAL A 334 14.68 -5.61 -14.61
CA VAL A 334 15.96 -4.96 -14.91
C VAL A 334 16.11 -3.68 -14.10
N ALA A 335 17.34 -3.31 -13.77
CA ALA A 335 17.64 -2.04 -13.14
C ALA A 335 17.33 -0.85 -14.08
N PRO A 336 16.97 0.33 -13.56
CA PRO A 336 16.85 1.53 -14.38
C PRO A 336 18.21 1.96 -14.92
N ALA A 337 18.23 2.66 -16.05
CA ALA A 337 19.48 3.21 -16.60
C ALA A 337 20.06 4.37 -15.76
N THR A 338 19.31 4.87 -14.76
CA THR A 338 19.58 6.01 -13.85
C THR A 338 20.42 7.13 -14.46
N THR A 339 19.75 8.22 -14.83
CA THR A 339 20.44 9.37 -15.44
C THR A 339 20.72 10.50 -14.46
N LYS A 340 22.00 10.87 -14.34
CA LYS A 340 22.45 12.07 -13.62
C LYS A 340 22.51 13.23 -14.62
N GLY A 341 21.48 14.06 -14.66
CA GLY A 341 21.42 15.20 -15.58
C GLY A 341 22.11 16.46 -15.04
N THR A 342 22.47 17.38 -15.95
CA THR A 342 22.94 18.73 -15.61
C THR A 342 21.75 19.66 -15.53
N LEU A 343 21.39 20.11 -14.33
CA LEU A 343 20.11 20.80 -14.10
C LEU A 343 20.21 22.33 -14.27
N LYS A 344 20.86 22.77 -15.36
CA LYS A 344 20.92 24.18 -15.77
C LYS A 344 19.60 24.62 -16.44
N ILE A 345 18.48 24.34 -15.78
CA ILE A 345 17.14 24.74 -16.19
C ILE A 345 16.64 25.74 -15.13
N ASP A 346 16.05 26.84 -15.56
CA ASP A 346 15.52 27.85 -14.65
C ASP A 346 14.48 27.25 -13.69
N GLY A 347 14.48 27.66 -12.43
CA GLY A 347 13.64 27.08 -11.36
C GLY A 347 14.16 25.79 -10.71
N MET A 348 15.14 25.09 -11.29
CA MET A 348 15.65 23.83 -10.70
C MET A 348 16.37 24.03 -9.37
N ALA A 349 16.94 25.21 -9.12
CA ALA A 349 17.59 25.51 -7.85
C ALA A 349 16.55 25.59 -6.72
N GLU A 350 15.42 26.27 -6.98
CA GLU A 350 14.28 26.37 -6.09
C GLU A 350 13.64 25.00 -5.86
N ILE A 351 13.46 24.20 -6.91
CA ILE A 351 12.96 22.83 -6.79
C ILE A 351 13.86 22.00 -5.87
N LYS A 352 15.19 22.01 -6.10
CA LYS A 352 16.14 21.27 -5.27
C LYS A 352 16.05 21.69 -3.81
N ALA A 353 16.07 23.00 -3.55
CA ALA A 353 16.00 23.54 -2.20
C ALA A 353 14.68 23.14 -1.51
N THR A 354 13.56 23.18 -2.25
CA THR A 354 12.26 22.80 -1.70
C THR A 354 12.17 21.34 -1.33
N VAL A 355 12.63 20.45 -2.20
CA VAL A 355 12.63 19.01 -1.91
C VAL A 355 13.59 18.68 -0.75
N ASN A 356 14.75 19.34 -0.68
CA ASN A 356 15.71 19.15 0.41
C ASN A 356 15.13 19.52 1.79
N ASP A 357 14.48 20.67 1.89
CA ASP A 357 13.90 21.16 3.15
C ASP A 357 12.65 20.36 3.52
N GLY A 358 11.81 20.02 2.54
CA GLY A 358 10.59 19.25 2.78
C GLY A 358 10.84 17.78 3.12
N LEU A 359 11.87 17.14 2.53
CA LEU A 359 12.26 15.79 2.95
C LEU A 359 12.74 15.77 4.41
N ARG A 360 13.46 16.81 4.85
CA ARG A 360 13.82 16.97 6.27
C ARG A 360 12.56 17.06 7.13
N TYR A 361 11.59 17.89 6.75
CA TYR A 361 10.33 18.02 7.47
C TYR A 361 9.59 16.68 7.59
N VAL A 362 9.33 16.02 6.45
CA VAL A 362 8.55 14.77 6.40
C VAL A 362 9.22 13.65 7.18
N ILE A 363 10.53 13.46 7.04
CA ILE A 363 11.27 12.41 7.77
C ILE A 363 11.20 12.66 9.28
N VAL A 364 11.42 13.89 9.73
CA VAL A 364 11.38 14.23 11.16
C VAL A 364 9.97 14.08 11.70
N ASN A 365 8.97 14.60 10.99
CA ASN A 365 7.56 14.49 11.39
C ASN A 365 7.12 13.02 11.48
N ASP A 366 7.53 12.19 10.54
CA ASP A 366 7.27 10.76 10.55
C ASP A 366 7.84 10.09 11.79
N LEU A 367 9.14 10.25 12.02
CA LEU A 367 9.83 9.49 13.06
C LEU A 367 9.54 10.00 14.48
N THR A 368 9.19 11.27 14.63
CA THR A 368 8.97 11.89 15.95
C THR A 368 7.50 12.05 16.34
N LYS A 369 6.58 12.10 15.37
CA LYS A 369 5.15 12.34 15.61
C LYS A 369 4.27 11.27 15.00
N ARG A 370 4.27 11.15 13.67
CA ARG A 370 3.25 10.38 12.93
C ARG A 370 3.38 8.87 13.13
N LEU A 371 4.61 8.37 13.03
CA LEU A 371 5.00 6.97 13.16
C LEU A 371 5.90 6.74 14.39
N LYS A 372 5.75 7.61 15.40
CA LYS A 372 6.50 7.50 16.66
C LYS A 372 6.29 6.11 17.27
N GLY A 373 7.39 5.46 17.64
CA GLY A 373 7.37 4.11 18.22
C GLY A 373 7.34 2.96 17.21
N LEU A 374 7.19 3.26 15.91
CA LEU A 374 7.19 2.26 14.84
C LEU A 374 8.52 2.21 14.08
N SER A 375 9.38 3.22 14.24
CA SER A 375 10.66 3.33 13.55
C SER A 375 11.65 2.21 13.91
N SER A 376 11.41 1.47 14.99
CA SER A 376 12.17 0.27 15.37
C SER A 376 11.69 -0.99 14.65
N MET A 377 10.54 -0.96 13.99
CA MET A 377 9.98 -2.11 13.29
C MET A 377 10.51 -2.21 11.85
N PRO A 378 10.97 -3.39 11.41
CA PRO A 378 11.32 -3.60 10.02
C PRO A 378 10.15 -3.32 9.07
N TYR A 379 8.95 -3.78 9.41
CA TYR A 379 7.70 -3.48 8.73
C TYR A 379 6.73 -2.92 9.76
N TYR A 380 6.06 -1.83 9.44
CA TYR A 380 4.99 -1.28 10.29
C TYR A 380 3.63 -1.49 9.64
N ASP A 381 2.57 -1.41 10.44
CA ASP A 381 1.22 -1.55 9.93
C ASP A 381 0.66 -0.22 9.39
N ALA A 382 0.76 0.02 8.08
CA ALA A 382 0.27 1.26 7.48
C ALA A 382 -1.26 1.31 7.39
N LEU A 383 -1.89 0.19 6.99
CA LEU A 383 -3.33 0.12 6.71
C LEU A 383 -4.20 0.24 7.96
N ASN A 384 -3.72 -0.22 9.12
CA ASN A 384 -4.46 -0.07 10.37
C ASN A 384 -4.25 1.30 11.05
N ARG A 385 -3.48 2.21 10.43
CA ARG A 385 -3.17 3.51 11.03
C ARG A 385 -4.19 4.58 10.68
N TYR A 386 -4.79 4.49 9.50
CA TYR A 386 -5.70 5.48 8.95
C TYR A 386 -6.96 4.82 8.37
N PRO A 387 -8.08 5.55 8.29
CA PRO A 387 -9.35 4.97 7.87
C PRO A 387 -9.40 4.54 6.39
N THR A 388 -8.52 5.09 5.55
CA THR A 388 -8.54 4.84 4.10
C THR A 388 -7.19 4.41 3.58
N ASP A 389 -7.20 3.56 2.55
CA ASP A 389 -6.00 3.19 1.78
C ASP A 389 -5.34 4.41 1.15
N GLU A 390 -6.14 5.39 0.71
CA GLU A 390 -5.63 6.64 0.15
C GLU A 390 -4.71 7.34 1.16
N GLU A 391 -5.13 7.51 2.41
CA GLU A 391 -4.27 8.13 3.42
C GLU A 391 -3.07 7.24 3.79
N SER A 392 -3.31 5.94 3.91
CA SER A 392 -2.31 4.96 4.36
C SER A 392 -1.18 4.76 3.35
N ILE A 393 -1.50 4.72 2.06
CA ILE A 393 -0.56 4.36 0.99
C ILE A 393 0.00 5.59 0.29
N ARG A 394 -0.84 6.58 -0.01
CA ARG A 394 -0.41 7.74 -0.83
C ARG A 394 0.71 8.52 -0.15
N ARG A 395 0.60 8.82 1.15
CA ARG A 395 1.67 9.53 1.89
C ARG A 395 2.99 8.79 1.81
N VAL A 396 2.93 7.49 2.10
CA VAL A 396 4.10 6.62 2.19
C VAL A 396 4.80 6.49 0.84
N ALA A 397 4.03 6.25 -0.22
CA ALA A 397 4.52 6.15 -1.58
C ALA A 397 5.17 7.47 -2.05
N ASN A 398 4.52 8.61 -1.84
CA ASN A 398 5.03 9.91 -2.29
C ASN A 398 6.33 10.31 -1.58
N SER A 399 6.42 10.12 -0.26
CA SER A 399 7.65 10.37 0.50
C SER A 399 8.80 9.48 0.05
N ALA A 400 8.51 8.19 -0.19
CA ALA A 400 9.51 7.26 -0.71
C ALA A 400 10.01 7.66 -2.09
N GLN A 401 9.11 8.11 -2.97
CA GLN A 401 9.45 8.54 -4.32
C GLN A 401 10.32 9.80 -4.32
N ALA A 402 9.94 10.82 -3.55
CA ALA A 402 10.74 12.05 -3.45
C ALA A 402 12.15 11.74 -2.92
N ALA A 403 12.26 10.92 -1.88
CA ALA A 403 13.54 10.49 -1.32
C ALA A 403 14.38 9.68 -2.32
N ALA A 404 13.77 8.71 -3.02
CA ALA A 404 14.44 7.87 -4.01
C ALA A 404 14.95 8.68 -5.22
N ILE A 405 14.15 9.64 -5.72
CA ILE A 405 14.56 10.54 -6.79
C ILE A 405 15.79 11.34 -6.36
N MET A 406 15.74 12.00 -5.18
CA MET A 406 16.86 12.83 -4.74
C MET A 406 18.11 12.00 -4.45
N ALA A 407 17.97 10.82 -3.85
CA ALA A 407 19.09 9.94 -3.54
C ALA A 407 19.84 9.41 -4.78
N THR A 408 19.17 9.39 -5.94
CA THR A 408 19.71 8.80 -7.19
C THR A 408 20.10 9.83 -8.24
N THR A 409 19.47 11.01 -8.22
CA THR A 409 19.65 12.05 -9.26
C THR A 409 20.29 13.34 -8.76
N SER A 410 20.65 13.44 -7.49
CA SER A 410 21.35 14.60 -6.93
C SER A 410 22.71 14.21 -6.31
N ASP A 411 23.45 15.20 -5.84
CA ASP A 411 24.71 15.09 -5.10
C ASP A 411 24.49 14.95 -3.57
N TRP A 412 23.34 14.42 -3.15
CA TRP A 412 22.98 14.28 -1.73
C TRP A 412 24.04 13.48 -0.96
N LYS A 413 24.84 14.18 -0.15
CA LYS A 413 25.81 13.58 0.80
C LYS A 413 25.27 13.64 2.21
N LYS A 414 25.06 14.86 2.70
CA LYS A 414 24.42 15.18 3.97
C LYS A 414 23.78 16.55 3.83
N VAL A 415 22.45 16.58 3.73
CA VAL A 415 21.68 17.80 3.52
C VAL A 415 20.78 17.98 4.72
N ASN A 416 20.81 19.16 5.34
CA ASN A 416 19.95 19.48 6.47
C ASN A 416 20.01 18.44 7.61
N GLY A 417 21.21 17.93 7.90
CA GLY A 417 21.42 16.94 8.96
C GLY A 417 21.13 15.48 8.56
N ILE A 418 20.55 15.24 7.38
CA ILE A 418 20.19 13.90 6.89
C ILE A 418 21.23 13.43 5.88
N SER A 419 21.95 12.35 6.21
CA SER A 419 22.89 11.67 5.31
C SER A 419 22.16 10.95 4.18
N ARG A 420 22.88 10.63 3.10
CA ARG A 420 22.34 9.78 2.02
C ARG A 420 21.83 8.43 2.56
N ASN A 421 22.56 7.83 3.50
CA ASN A 421 22.19 6.53 4.06
C ASN A 421 20.88 6.60 4.85
N GLU A 422 20.68 7.65 5.65
CA GLU A 422 19.40 7.89 6.34
C GLU A 422 18.26 8.09 5.34
N LEU A 423 18.49 8.88 4.29
CA LEU A 423 17.49 9.13 3.23
C LEU A 423 17.08 7.83 2.51
N VAL A 424 18.06 7.03 2.09
CA VAL A 424 17.82 5.73 1.43
C VAL A 424 17.16 4.75 2.39
N SER A 425 17.58 4.71 3.66
CA SER A 425 16.97 3.81 4.66
C SER A 425 15.51 4.16 4.90
N TYR A 426 15.18 5.45 4.98
CA TYR A 426 13.80 5.92 5.09
C TYR A 426 12.97 5.52 3.86
N ALA A 427 13.46 5.79 2.65
CA ALA A 427 12.77 5.39 1.43
C ALA A 427 12.53 3.87 1.37
N ARG A 428 13.55 3.06 1.68
CA ARG A 428 13.45 1.59 1.72
C ARG A 428 12.45 1.10 2.76
N TRP A 429 12.41 1.71 3.95
CA TRP A 429 11.44 1.37 4.99
C TRP A 429 9.99 1.59 4.56
N GLN A 430 9.74 2.70 3.87
CA GLN A 430 8.44 2.99 3.27
C GLN A 430 8.11 2.01 2.14
N ILE A 431 9.03 1.77 1.20
CA ILE A 431 8.85 0.84 0.07
C ILE A 431 8.53 -0.58 0.56
N ARG A 432 9.34 -1.13 1.48
CA ARG A 432 9.15 -2.50 1.97
C ARG A 432 7.83 -2.64 2.73
N THR A 433 7.39 -1.61 3.44
CA THR A 433 6.09 -1.62 4.13
C THR A 433 4.92 -1.65 3.15
N VAL A 434 4.86 -0.72 2.20
CA VAL A 434 3.72 -0.66 1.25
C VAL A 434 3.68 -1.87 0.34
N THR A 435 4.85 -2.37 -0.09
CA THR A 435 4.88 -3.55 -0.97
C THR A 435 4.57 -4.84 -0.22
N CYS A 436 5.00 -4.96 1.04
CA CYS A 436 4.59 -6.06 1.92
C CYS A 436 3.06 -6.11 2.03
N GLN A 437 2.40 -4.98 2.29
CA GLN A 437 0.95 -4.93 2.50
C GLN A 437 0.09 -4.89 1.24
N HIS A 438 0.67 -5.09 0.05
CA HIS A 438 -0.13 -5.17 -1.17
C HIS A 438 -0.86 -6.52 -1.26
N ALA A 439 -2.10 -6.54 -1.75
CA ALA A 439 -2.97 -7.72 -1.85
C ALA A 439 -2.35 -8.89 -2.63
N VAL A 440 -1.40 -8.61 -3.53
CA VAL A 440 -0.66 -9.65 -4.27
C VAL A 440 0.29 -10.45 -3.37
N ASN A 441 0.75 -9.85 -2.28
CA ASN A 441 1.71 -10.42 -1.33
C ASN A 441 1.01 -10.89 -0.06
N SER A 442 0.08 -10.10 0.46
CA SER A 442 -0.56 -10.32 1.77
C SER A 442 -2.09 -10.33 1.71
N PRO A 443 -2.77 -11.30 2.34
CA PRO A 443 -4.23 -11.33 2.41
C PRO A 443 -4.83 -10.11 3.11
N GLY A 444 -5.90 -9.54 2.57
CA GLY A 444 -6.49 -8.29 3.08
C GLY A 444 -5.63 -7.03 2.83
N GLY A 445 -4.54 -7.15 2.05
CA GLY A 445 -3.73 -6.02 1.64
C GLY A 445 -4.43 -5.06 0.67
N TRP A 446 -3.81 -3.90 0.42
CA TRP A 446 -4.31 -2.89 -0.52
C TRP A 446 -4.00 -3.25 -1.99
N GLY A 447 -4.73 -2.66 -2.93
CA GLY A 447 -4.53 -2.86 -4.38
C GLY A 447 -5.80 -3.31 -5.09
N ASN A 448 -5.74 -3.44 -6.41
CA ASN A 448 -6.87 -3.83 -7.27
C ASN A 448 -8.12 -2.97 -7.05
N THR A 449 -7.94 -1.66 -6.85
CA THR A 449 -9.03 -0.72 -6.54
C THR A 449 -8.81 0.65 -7.20
N PHE A 450 -9.72 1.59 -6.97
CA PHE A 450 -9.59 2.98 -7.41
C PHE A 450 -8.24 3.58 -6.97
N GLN A 451 -7.54 4.29 -7.87
CA GLN A 451 -6.20 4.88 -7.70
C GLN A 451 -5.02 3.94 -7.39
N SER A 452 -5.25 2.65 -7.13
CA SER A 452 -4.18 1.71 -6.75
C SER A 452 -3.03 1.65 -7.77
N ALA A 453 -3.32 1.69 -9.07
CA ALA A 453 -2.31 1.72 -10.13
C ALA A 453 -1.35 2.93 -10.05
N LEU A 454 -1.86 4.12 -9.67
CA LEU A 454 -1.05 5.31 -9.43
C LEU A 454 -0.14 5.10 -8.20
N TRP A 455 -0.70 4.68 -7.08
CA TRP A 455 0.05 4.50 -5.84
C TRP A 455 1.14 3.43 -5.97
N ALA A 456 0.82 2.32 -6.64
CA ALA A 456 1.79 1.28 -6.98
C ALA A 456 2.86 1.76 -7.96
N THR A 457 2.54 2.65 -8.89
CA THR A 457 3.56 3.24 -9.76
C THR A 457 4.47 4.19 -9.00
N VAL A 458 3.93 5.02 -8.11
CA VAL A 458 4.71 5.93 -7.25
C VAL A 458 5.70 5.13 -6.39
N ALA A 459 5.21 4.15 -5.63
CA ALA A 459 6.04 3.28 -4.80
C ALA A 459 6.97 2.38 -5.64
N GLY A 460 6.48 1.89 -6.78
CA GLY A 460 7.22 1.05 -7.71
C GLY A 460 8.38 1.78 -8.37
N GLN A 461 8.19 3.04 -8.78
CA GLN A 461 9.27 3.88 -9.29
C GLN A 461 10.31 4.15 -8.20
N ALA A 462 9.89 4.43 -6.96
CA ALA A 462 10.81 4.60 -5.85
C ALA A 462 11.68 3.35 -5.65
N GLY A 463 11.07 2.17 -5.63
CA GLY A 463 11.77 0.88 -5.56
C GLY A 463 12.68 0.61 -6.77
N TRP A 464 12.24 0.96 -7.98
CA TRP A 464 13.02 0.79 -9.19
C TRP A 464 14.24 1.72 -9.22
N LEU A 465 14.11 2.99 -8.84
CA LEU A 465 15.24 3.92 -8.72
C LEU A 465 16.29 3.42 -7.70
N LEU A 466 15.84 2.81 -6.61
CA LEU A 466 16.69 2.22 -5.57
C LEU A 466 17.04 0.75 -5.81
N TRP A 467 16.87 0.21 -7.04
CA TRP A 467 16.99 -1.22 -7.31
C TRP A 467 18.28 -1.89 -6.82
N GLY A 468 19.40 -1.17 -6.87
CA GLY A 468 20.70 -1.64 -6.39
C GLY A 468 20.84 -1.65 -4.87
N GLU A 469 20.01 -0.89 -4.16
CA GLU A 469 19.98 -0.77 -2.70
C GLU A 469 18.97 -1.77 -2.08
N LEU A 470 18.05 -2.33 -2.88
CA LEU A 470 17.02 -3.26 -2.42
C LEU A 470 17.52 -4.70 -2.27
N SER A 471 16.99 -5.41 -1.28
CA SER A 471 17.19 -6.86 -1.14
C SER A 471 16.54 -7.65 -2.28
N SER A 472 16.86 -8.95 -2.40
CA SER A 472 16.18 -9.82 -3.38
C SER A 472 14.66 -9.89 -3.13
N GLN A 473 14.26 -9.90 -1.87
CA GLN A 473 12.87 -9.89 -1.46
C GLN A 473 12.16 -8.57 -1.77
N GLU A 474 12.75 -7.44 -1.40
CA GLU A 474 12.15 -6.12 -1.65
C GLU A 474 11.94 -5.94 -3.16
N ARG A 475 12.92 -6.32 -3.99
CA ARG A 475 12.78 -6.37 -5.45
C ARG A 475 11.64 -7.27 -5.91
N ALA A 476 11.45 -8.42 -5.25
CA ALA A 476 10.38 -9.34 -5.57
C ALA A 476 9.00 -8.75 -5.29
N TYR A 477 8.77 -8.17 -4.11
CA TYR A 477 7.49 -7.56 -3.75
C TYR A 477 7.16 -6.33 -4.59
N VAL A 478 8.15 -5.47 -4.87
CA VAL A 478 7.98 -4.34 -5.80
C VAL A 478 7.57 -4.85 -7.19
N SER A 479 8.26 -5.88 -7.72
CA SER A 479 7.92 -6.42 -9.05
C SER A 479 6.53 -7.06 -9.07
N ALA A 480 6.16 -7.78 -8.02
CA ALA A 480 4.86 -8.43 -7.91
C ALA A 480 3.72 -7.40 -7.86
N MET A 481 3.87 -6.35 -7.04
CA MET A 481 2.91 -5.24 -6.93
C MET A 481 2.72 -4.54 -8.29
N VAL A 482 3.81 -4.12 -8.93
CA VAL A 482 3.75 -3.44 -10.23
C VAL A 482 3.11 -4.33 -11.30
N ALA A 483 3.45 -5.63 -11.32
CA ALA A 483 2.86 -6.56 -12.27
C ALA A 483 1.37 -6.80 -12.02
N ALA A 484 0.94 -6.88 -10.76
CA ALA A 484 -0.45 -7.07 -10.38
C ALA A 484 -1.30 -5.88 -10.80
N GLU A 485 -0.84 -4.66 -10.56
CA GLU A 485 -1.57 -3.44 -10.92
C GLU A 485 -1.60 -3.18 -12.44
N ALA A 486 -0.56 -3.61 -13.16
CA ALA A 486 -0.61 -3.65 -14.61
C ALA A 486 -1.66 -4.66 -15.12
N ASP A 487 -1.72 -5.85 -14.53
CA ASP A 487 -2.74 -6.88 -14.86
C ASP A 487 -4.16 -6.41 -14.49
N TYR A 488 -4.32 -5.67 -13.39
CA TYR A 488 -5.58 -5.06 -12.99
C TYR A 488 -6.05 -4.00 -13.99
N SER A 489 -5.12 -3.16 -14.47
CA SER A 489 -5.39 -2.17 -15.52
C SER A 489 -5.77 -2.83 -16.85
N VAL A 490 -5.15 -3.97 -17.19
CA VAL A 490 -5.53 -4.80 -18.35
C VAL A 490 -6.96 -5.31 -18.22
N ALA A 491 -7.35 -5.77 -17.02
CA ALA A 491 -8.69 -6.30 -16.78
C ALA A 491 -9.77 -5.22 -16.94
N ARG A 492 -9.52 -4.00 -16.45
CA ARG A 492 -10.48 -2.89 -16.50
C ARG A 492 -10.61 -2.21 -17.86
N GLY A 493 -9.50 -1.98 -18.56
CA GLY A 493 -9.51 -1.22 -19.81
C GLY A 493 -9.91 0.27 -19.61
N PRO A 494 -10.11 1.03 -20.71
CA PRO A 494 -10.47 2.44 -20.64
C PRO A 494 -11.94 2.67 -20.29
N PHE A 495 -12.24 3.87 -19.76
CA PHE A 495 -13.59 4.36 -19.49
C PHE A 495 -13.79 5.69 -20.22
N TYR A 496 -15.06 6.07 -20.44
CA TYR A 496 -15.40 7.26 -21.21
C TYR A 496 -16.36 8.20 -20.48
N PHE A 497 -16.08 9.49 -20.56
CA PHE A 497 -16.99 10.55 -20.10
C PHE A 497 -18.16 10.74 -21.04
N ARG A 498 -17.90 10.80 -22.35
CA ARG A 498 -18.95 10.93 -23.36
C ARG A 498 -18.90 9.77 -24.34
N ASN A 499 -20.07 9.31 -24.78
CA ASN A 499 -20.14 8.41 -25.92
C ASN A 499 -19.93 9.17 -27.24
N ARG A 500 -19.88 8.44 -28.35
CA ARG A 500 -19.71 9.00 -29.70
C ARG A 500 -20.77 10.02 -30.12
N ALA A 501 -21.97 9.97 -29.55
CA ALA A 501 -23.03 10.95 -29.78
C ALA A 501 -22.89 12.23 -28.94
N GLY A 502 -21.88 12.30 -28.07
CA GLY A 502 -21.63 13.43 -27.17
C GLY A 502 -22.43 13.37 -25.86
N VAL A 503 -23.16 12.28 -25.60
CA VAL A 503 -23.91 12.11 -24.35
C VAL A 503 -22.95 11.78 -23.21
N GLU A 504 -23.01 12.56 -22.12
CA GLU A 504 -22.24 12.31 -20.91
C GLU A 504 -22.73 11.02 -20.23
N LEU A 505 -21.87 10.02 -20.21
CA LEU A 505 -22.06 8.75 -19.50
C LEU A 505 -21.83 8.93 -18.00
N THR A 506 -20.98 9.90 -17.62
CA THR A 506 -20.65 10.24 -16.23
C THR A 506 -20.74 11.76 -16.07
N PRO A 507 -21.94 12.30 -15.83
CA PRO A 507 -22.18 13.75 -15.84
C PRO A 507 -21.21 14.52 -14.95
N GLY A 508 -20.46 15.46 -15.55
CA GLY A 508 -19.47 16.27 -14.84
C GLY A 508 -18.19 15.56 -14.37
N ASP A 509 -17.96 14.30 -14.73
CA ASP A 509 -16.78 13.50 -14.41
C ASP A 509 -16.14 12.96 -15.70
N SER A 510 -14.98 13.52 -16.06
CA SER A 510 -14.26 13.22 -17.31
C SER A 510 -13.72 11.80 -17.45
N ARG A 511 -13.58 11.05 -16.36
CA ARG A 511 -12.77 9.82 -16.32
C ARG A 511 -11.31 9.96 -16.78
N ALA A 512 -10.86 11.16 -17.12
CA ALA A 512 -9.55 11.41 -17.71
C ALA A 512 -8.45 11.09 -16.69
N ASP A 513 -8.67 11.44 -15.44
CA ASP A 513 -7.76 11.16 -14.34
C ASP A 513 -7.63 9.68 -14.06
N GLU A 514 -8.73 8.93 -13.89
CA GLU A 514 -8.67 7.48 -13.67
C GLU A 514 -7.97 6.74 -14.80
N VAL A 515 -8.31 7.07 -16.06
CA VAL A 515 -7.66 6.45 -17.22
C VAL A 515 -6.17 6.81 -17.29
N SER A 516 -5.81 8.05 -16.91
CA SER A 516 -4.41 8.49 -16.84
C SER A 516 -3.62 7.87 -15.67
N TRP A 517 -4.28 7.52 -14.56
CA TRP A 517 -3.66 6.80 -13.45
C TRP A 517 -3.40 5.35 -13.82
N ASP A 518 -4.33 4.72 -14.52
CA ASP A 518 -4.27 3.30 -14.87
C ASP A 518 -3.17 2.98 -15.88
N LEU A 519 -2.87 3.90 -16.82
CA LEU A 519 -1.83 3.65 -17.83
C LEU A 519 -0.42 3.58 -17.25
N MET A 520 -0.23 4.12 -16.04
CA MET A 520 1.08 4.21 -15.41
C MET A 520 1.63 2.84 -14.99
N ALA A 521 0.78 1.95 -14.46
CA ALA A 521 1.22 0.63 -14.01
C ALA A 521 1.71 -0.26 -15.18
N PRO A 522 1.01 -0.37 -16.33
CA PRO A 522 1.54 -1.01 -17.53
C PRO A 522 2.86 -0.40 -18.03
N ALA A 523 3.00 0.92 -18.00
CA ALA A 523 4.23 1.59 -18.42
C ALA A 523 5.42 1.23 -17.52
N LEU A 524 5.23 1.27 -16.18
CA LEU A 524 6.27 0.87 -15.24
C LEU A 524 6.55 -0.63 -15.32
N ALA A 525 5.53 -1.48 -15.46
CA ALA A 525 5.71 -2.93 -15.59
C ALA A 525 6.53 -3.29 -16.83
N MET A 526 6.27 -2.64 -17.97
CA MET A 526 7.09 -2.77 -19.17
C MET A 526 8.51 -2.29 -18.94
N ALA A 527 8.70 -1.10 -18.35
CA ALA A 527 10.00 -0.52 -18.06
C ALA A 527 10.86 -1.45 -17.18
N MET A 528 10.25 -1.98 -16.11
CA MET A 528 10.91 -2.86 -15.17
C MET A 528 11.12 -4.26 -15.74
N MET A 529 10.15 -4.85 -16.44
CA MET A 529 10.16 -6.25 -16.84
C MET A 529 10.01 -6.43 -18.37
N PRO A 530 10.95 -5.92 -19.18
CA PRO A 530 10.84 -5.88 -20.65
C PRO A 530 10.67 -7.25 -21.33
N LYS A 531 11.08 -8.32 -20.65
CA LYS A 531 11.06 -9.69 -21.16
C LYS A 531 9.92 -10.54 -20.57
N ASP A 532 9.00 -9.95 -19.81
CA ASP A 532 7.84 -10.70 -19.30
C ASP A 532 6.88 -11.06 -20.45
N ARG A 533 6.30 -12.26 -20.40
CA ARG A 533 5.34 -12.75 -21.39
C ARG A 533 4.09 -11.86 -21.53
N ARG A 534 3.78 -11.07 -20.49
CA ARG A 534 2.63 -10.15 -20.46
C ARG A 534 2.90 -8.81 -21.12
N VAL A 535 4.16 -8.50 -21.49
CA VAL A 535 4.53 -7.22 -22.13
C VAL A 535 3.69 -6.89 -23.37
N PRO A 536 3.35 -7.82 -24.28
CA PRO A 536 2.45 -7.50 -25.40
C PRO A 536 1.07 -7.00 -24.93
N THR A 537 0.51 -7.62 -23.89
CA THR A 537 -0.78 -7.23 -23.31
C THR A 537 -0.67 -5.89 -22.58
N TRP A 538 0.35 -5.69 -21.74
CA TRP A 538 0.59 -4.40 -21.08
C TRP A 538 0.79 -3.27 -22.09
N ARG A 539 1.51 -3.53 -23.19
CA ARG A 539 1.71 -2.55 -24.26
C ARG A 539 0.41 -2.20 -24.96
N ALA A 540 -0.43 -3.18 -25.28
CA ALA A 540 -1.74 -2.94 -25.87
C ALA A 540 -2.64 -2.12 -24.94
N THR A 541 -2.64 -2.42 -23.64
CA THR A 541 -3.38 -1.66 -22.63
C THR A 541 -2.84 -0.24 -22.47
N LEU A 542 -1.52 -0.05 -22.42
CA LEU A 542 -0.90 1.28 -22.39
C LEU A 542 -1.34 2.13 -23.59
N VAL A 543 -1.34 1.56 -24.80
CA VAL A 543 -1.83 2.26 -26.00
C VAL A 543 -3.32 2.58 -25.88
N SER A 544 -4.14 1.63 -25.42
CA SER A 544 -5.59 1.81 -25.27
C SER A 544 -5.91 2.96 -24.31
N LEU A 545 -5.31 2.93 -23.12
CA LEU A 545 -5.51 3.95 -22.09
C LEU A 545 -4.92 5.30 -22.51
N SER A 546 -3.78 5.32 -23.20
CA SER A 546 -3.21 6.58 -23.70
C SER A 546 -4.09 7.26 -24.74
N ILE A 547 -4.73 6.48 -25.63
CA ILE A 547 -5.68 7.02 -26.60
C ILE A 547 -6.91 7.57 -25.89
N ALA A 548 -7.45 6.85 -24.92
CA ALA A 548 -8.68 7.22 -24.23
C ALA A 548 -8.51 8.40 -23.26
N ALA A 549 -7.38 8.48 -22.53
CA ALA A 549 -7.17 9.39 -21.39
C ALA A 549 -7.60 10.83 -21.66
N PHE A 550 -7.23 11.36 -22.82
CA PHE A 550 -7.55 12.72 -23.24
C PHE A 550 -8.10 12.77 -24.67
N ALA A 551 -8.85 11.75 -25.08
CA ALA A 551 -9.57 11.76 -26.34
C ALA A 551 -10.54 12.94 -26.41
N ARG A 552 -10.57 13.65 -27.54
CA ARG A 552 -11.38 14.86 -27.78
C ARG A 552 -12.48 14.58 -28.81
N PRO A 553 -13.56 15.39 -28.87
CA PRO A 553 -14.63 15.25 -29.86
C PRO A 553 -14.14 15.13 -31.30
N SER A 554 -13.15 15.93 -31.71
CA SER A 554 -12.58 15.87 -33.06
C SER A 554 -11.91 14.53 -33.40
N ASP A 555 -11.41 13.79 -32.41
CA ASP A 555 -10.78 12.49 -32.61
C ASP A 555 -11.75 11.41 -33.11
N LEU A 556 -13.05 11.55 -32.82
CA LEU A 556 -14.11 10.64 -33.30
C LEU A 556 -14.28 10.66 -34.83
N THR A 557 -13.73 11.67 -35.49
CA THR A 557 -13.75 11.82 -36.96
C THR A 557 -12.35 11.87 -37.58
N SER A 558 -11.30 11.80 -36.74
CA SER A 558 -9.92 11.92 -37.17
C SER A 558 -9.43 10.68 -37.93
N ASN A 559 -8.72 10.92 -39.04
CA ASN A 559 -7.96 9.91 -39.77
C ASN A 559 -6.60 9.58 -39.11
N GLY A 560 -6.32 10.16 -37.94
CA GLY A 560 -5.10 9.89 -37.19
C GLY A 560 -4.92 8.41 -36.90
N ILE A 561 -3.68 7.93 -37.11
CA ILE A 561 -3.30 6.54 -36.87
C ILE A 561 -2.28 6.51 -35.74
N TYR A 562 -2.66 5.88 -34.62
CA TYR A 562 -1.80 5.75 -33.44
C TYR A 562 -1.56 4.29 -33.14
N ASN A 563 -0.31 3.84 -33.33
CA ASN A 563 0.10 2.45 -33.13
C ASN A 563 -0.83 1.45 -33.85
N GLY A 564 -1.27 1.80 -35.06
CA GLY A 564 -2.15 0.99 -35.92
C GLY A 564 -3.65 1.12 -35.65
N VAL A 565 -4.06 1.96 -34.68
CA VAL A 565 -5.47 2.27 -34.43
C VAL A 565 -5.88 3.50 -35.22
N ILE A 566 -6.94 3.37 -36.02
CA ILE A 566 -7.58 4.48 -36.73
C ILE A 566 -8.68 5.03 -35.80
N LEU A 567 -8.53 6.27 -35.33
CA LEU A 567 -9.39 6.83 -34.27
C LEU A 567 -10.87 6.88 -34.68
N ARG A 568 -11.19 7.44 -35.86
CA ARG A 568 -12.57 7.48 -36.37
C ARG A 568 -13.29 6.13 -36.41
N ASN A 569 -12.57 5.02 -36.52
CA ASN A 569 -13.19 3.70 -36.62
C ASN A 569 -13.34 3.03 -35.26
N SER A 570 -12.49 3.38 -34.29
CA SER A 570 -12.24 2.54 -33.12
C SER A 570 -12.57 3.23 -31.79
N LEU A 571 -12.63 4.57 -31.77
CA LEU A 571 -12.84 5.35 -30.56
C LEU A 571 -14.34 5.42 -30.22
N PRO A 572 -14.79 4.87 -29.07
CA PRO A 572 -16.21 4.83 -28.71
C PRO A 572 -16.69 6.10 -27.99
N GLY A 573 -15.75 6.93 -27.50
CA GLY A 573 -16.05 8.07 -26.63
C GLY A 573 -14.85 8.98 -26.38
N THR A 574 -15.04 10.00 -25.55
CA THR A 574 -14.06 11.07 -25.29
C THR A 574 -14.01 11.46 -23.81
N ASN A 575 -12.85 11.90 -23.34
CA ASN A 575 -12.58 12.27 -21.93
C ASN A 575 -12.09 13.71 -21.74
N ALA A 576 -11.75 14.41 -22.80
CA ALA A 576 -11.40 15.83 -22.75
C ALA A 576 -12.41 16.66 -23.55
N ASN A 577 -12.51 17.95 -23.22
CA ASN A 577 -13.17 18.92 -24.08
C ASN A 577 -12.28 19.22 -25.30
N GLU A 578 -12.86 19.82 -26.35
CA GLU A 578 -12.15 20.04 -27.62
C GLU A 578 -10.90 20.93 -27.47
N ASP A 579 -10.95 21.90 -26.55
CA ASP A 579 -9.85 22.80 -26.21
C ASP A 579 -8.78 22.15 -25.29
N GLY A 580 -8.95 20.87 -24.93
CA GLY A 580 -8.08 20.14 -24.04
C GLY A 580 -8.40 20.31 -22.55
N THR A 581 -9.40 21.11 -22.18
CA THR A 581 -9.80 21.26 -20.78
C THR A 581 -10.45 19.98 -20.25
N ILE A 582 -10.27 19.75 -18.95
CA ILE A 582 -10.82 18.57 -18.26
C ILE A 582 -11.97 18.98 -17.35
N THR A 583 -13.14 18.37 -17.57
CA THR A 583 -14.30 18.55 -16.70
C THR A 583 -14.27 17.52 -15.58
N ASN A 584 -14.11 17.97 -14.33
CA ASN A 584 -14.33 17.10 -13.19
C ASN A 584 -15.04 17.81 -12.04
N HIS A 585 -15.82 17.07 -11.25
CA HIS A 585 -16.75 17.61 -10.25
C HIS A 585 -17.69 18.70 -10.84
N GLY A 586 -18.12 18.52 -12.10
CA GLY A 586 -18.98 19.47 -12.82
C GLY A 586 -18.30 20.79 -13.21
N LYS A 587 -16.97 20.86 -13.16
CA LYS A 587 -16.19 22.08 -13.43
C LYS A 587 -15.09 21.81 -14.44
N VAL A 588 -14.82 22.77 -15.32
CA VAL A 588 -13.53 22.85 -16.00
C VAL A 588 -12.46 23.10 -14.93
N ASN A 589 -11.64 22.09 -14.69
CA ASN A 589 -10.82 22.03 -13.50
C ASN A 589 -9.31 21.89 -13.85
N PRO A 590 -8.53 22.96 -13.67
CA PRO A 590 -7.07 22.94 -13.81
C PRO A 590 -6.37 21.81 -13.03
N ASP A 591 -6.86 21.46 -11.84
CA ASP A 591 -6.26 20.42 -11.00
C ASP A 591 -6.35 19.01 -11.59
N TYR A 592 -7.27 18.79 -12.52
CA TYR A 592 -7.39 17.53 -13.26
C TYR A 592 -6.76 17.63 -14.64
N THR A 593 -6.66 18.84 -15.19
CA THR A 593 -5.95 19.10 -16.45
C THR A 593 -4.44 18.83 -16.32
N GLN A 594 -3.83 19.11 -15.16
CA GLN A 594 -2.43 18.75 -14.89
C GLN A 594 -2.15 17.24 -14.95
N ASN A 595 -3.16 16.36 -14.86
CA ASN A 595 -2.98 14.90 -14.94
C ASN A 595 -2.47 14.43 -16.31
N VAL A 596 -2.44 15.29 -17.33
CA VAL A 596 -1.72 15.05 -18.59
C VAL A 596 -0.26 14.65 -18.36
N GLN A 597 0.32 15.05 -17.22
CA GLN A 597 1.65 14.62 -16.82
C GLN A 597 1.83 13.10 -16.79
N HIS A 598 0.79 12.31 -16.52
CA HIS A 598 0.91 10.85 -16.40
C HIS A 598 1.30 10.20 -17.73
N LEU A 599 0.88 10.77 -18.87
CA LEU A 599 1.34 10.34 -20.19
C LEU A 599 2.84 10.55 -20.34
N TRP A 600 3.33 11.75 -20.04
CA TRP A 600 4.76 12.07 -20.14
C TRP A 600 5.61 11.39 -19.09
N TRP A 601 5.05 11.10 -17.92
CA TRP A 601 5.69 10.28 -16.91
C TRP A 601 5.82 8.83 -17.41
N ALA A 602 4.77 8.24 -17.99
CA ALA A 602 4.85 6.92 -18.63
C ALA A 602 5.92 6.88 -19.75
N ALA A 603 5.97 7.91 -20.62
CA ALA A 603 7.02 8.06 -21.62
C ALA A 603 8.42 8.10 -20.98
N SER A 604 8.56 8.82 -19.87
CA SER A 604 9.81 8.98 -19.12
C SER A 604 10.27 7.69 -18.43
N LEU A 605 9.35 6.86 -17.94
CA LEU A 605 9.66 5.55 -17.39
C LEU A 605 10.25 4.62 -18.47
N LEU A 606 9.59 4.54 -19.63
CA LEU A 606 10.07 3.75 -20.77
C LEU A 606 11.41 4.25 -21.30
N ARG A 607 11.58 5.58 -21.41
CA ARG A 607 12.84 6.22 -21.81
C ARG A 607 13.99 5.87 -20.86
N ASN A 608 13.77 5.89 -19.55
CA ASN A 608 14.78 5.45 -18.56
C ASN A 608 15.07 3.95 -18.62
N ALA A 609 14.15 3.14 -19.14
CA ALA A 609 14.39 1.73 -19.44
C ALA A 609 15.02 1.48 -20.83
N LYS A 610 15.34 2.55 -21.58
CA LYS A 610 15.81 2.50 -22.97
C LYS A 610 14.84 1.75 -23.90
N GLN A 611 13.54 1.88 -23.63
CA GLN A 611 12.47 1.31 -24.45
C GLN A 611 11.86 2.38 -25.35
N SER A 612 11.40 1.96 -26.53
CA SER A 612 10.63 2.84 -27.41
C SER A 612 9.28 3.18 -26.79
N VAL A 613 8.90 4.46 -26.90
CA VAL A 613 7.65 4.99 -26.34
C VAL A 613 6.54 4.86 -27.39
N PRO A 614 5.39 4.24 -27.10
CA PRO A 614 4.26 4.24 -28.04
C PRO A 614 3.84 5.66 -28.42
N GLY A 615 3.67 5.93 -29.71
CA GLY A 615 3.23 7.25 -30.20
C GLY A 615 1.88 7.70 -29.60
N ALA A 616 1.00 6.75 -29.27
CA ALA A 616 -0.27 7.02 -28.58
C ALA A 616 -0.10 7.78 -27.25
N VAL A 617 1.04 7.64 -26.55
CA VAL A 617 1.32 8.36 -25.30
C VAL A 617 1.39 9.88 -25.50
N PHE A 618 1.60 10.36 -26.73
CA PHE A 618 1.67 11.79 -27.03
C PHE A 618 0.37 12.34 -27.62
N LEU A 619 -0.66 11.52 -27.84
CA LEU A 619 -1.94 11.99 -28.38
C LEU A 619 -2.57 13.02 -27.43
N ASN A 620 -2.88 14.21 -27.96
CA ASN A 620 -3.53 15.33 -27.27
C ASN A 620 -2.81 15.91 -26.04
N ALA A 621 -1.67 15.37 -25.62
CA ALA A 621 -0.98 15.82 -24.43
C ALA A 621 -0.56 17.30 -24.51
N ASP A 622 -0.16 17.75 -25.69
CA ASP A 622 0.16 19.14 -25.98
C ASP A 622 -1.09 20.05 -25.97
N VAL A 623 -2.22 19.57 -26.49
CA VAL A 623 -3.51 20.30 -26.45
C VAL A 623 -4.00 20.47 -25.02
N VAL A 624 -3.95 19.41 -24.21
CA VAL A 624 -4.38 19.48 -22.80
C VAL A 624 -3.47 20.39 -21.98
N TYR A 625 -2.16 20.37 -22.20
CA TYR A 625 -1.27 21.32 -21.51
C TYR A 625 -1.48 22.77 -21.98
N ARG A 626 -1.81 22.99 -23.27
CA ARG A 626 -2.21 24.32 -23.76
C ARG A 626 -3.45 24.85 -23.05
N ALA A 627 -4.35 23.99 -22.58
CA ALA A 627 -5.50 24.41 -21.78
C ALA A 627 -5.10 25.09 -20.45
N LEU A 628 -3.93 24.77 -19.92
CA LEU A 628 -3.34 25.45 -18.75
C LEU A 628 -2.59 26.72 -19.16
N ALA A 629 -1.78 26.63 -20.21
CA ALA A 629 -0.76 27.62 -20.52
C ALA A 629 -1.20 28.75 -21.46
N VAL A 630 -2.20 28.54 -22.32
CA VAL A 630 -2.55 29.50 -23.40
C VAL A 630 -4.04 29.65 -23.70
N VAL A 631 -4.91 28.71 -23.29
CA VAL A 631 -6.36 28.85 -23.52
C VAL A 631 -6.93 29.98 -22.68
N ASN A 632 -7.62 30.92 -23.34
CA ASN A 632 -8.20 32.10 -22.70
C ASN A 632 -9.68 31.90 -22.38
N PHE A 633 -10.04 32.05 -21.10
CA PHE A 633 -11.40 31.93 -20.58
C PHE A 633 -12.01 33.32 -20.40
N PRO A 634 -12.96 33.75 -21.27
CA PRO A 634 -13.58 35.06 -21.14
C PRO A 634 -14.51 35.12 -19.92
N SER A 635 -14.50 36.26 -19.23
CA SER A 635 -15.46 36.57 -18.16
C SER A 635 -16.43 37.63 -18.67
N PRO A 636 -17.75 37.35 -18.81
CA PRO A 636 -18.47 36.08 -18.58
C PRO A 636 -18.32 35.04 -19.73
N PRO A 637 -18.70 33.75 -19.55
CA PRO A 637 -19.39 33.15 -18.38
C PRO A 637 -18.45 32.65 -17.26
N TYR A 638 -17.14 32.67 -17.47
CA TYR A 638 -16.18 32.23 -16.45
C TYR A 638 -15.96 33.30 -15.38
N ALA A 639 -15.38 32.90 -14.24
CA ALA A 639 -15.17 33.78 -13.10
C ALA A 639 -14.29 35.00 -13.47
N ALA A 640 -14.63 36.19 -12.97
CA ALA A 640 -13.81 37.38 -13.16
C ALA A 640 -12.39 37.19 -12.57
N PRO A 641 -11.33 37.73 -13.21
CA PRO A 641 -11.36 38.62 -14.37
C PRO A 641 -11.43 37.92 -15.73
N GLY A 642 -11.50 36.59 -15.79
CA GLY A 642 -11.18 35.84 -17.00
C GLY A 642 -9.68 35.79 -17.26
N GLY A 643 -9.27 35.10 -18.32
CA GLY A 643 -7.87 34.98 -18.72
C GLY A 643 -7.43 33.53 -18.89
N VAL A 644 -6.12 33.32 -18.92
CA VAL A 644 -5.50 32.00 -19.00
C VAL A 644 -5.37 31.39 -17.60
N VAL A 645 -5.37 30.06 -17.49
CA VAL A 645 -5.20 29.38 -16.19
C VAL A 645 -3.85 29.73 -15.55
N TYR A 646 -2.74 29.63 -16.28
CA TYR A 646 -1.45 30.07 -15.79
C TYR A 646 -1.31 31.59 -15.85
N GLN A 647 -1.10 32.19 -14.68
CA GLN A 647 -0.99 33.63 -14.48
C GLN A 647 0.45 33.98 -14.05
N PRO A 648 0.85 35.26 -14.14
CA PRO A 648 2.17 35.72 -13.69
C PRO A 648 2.49 35.29 -12.26
N LEU A 649 3.79 35.14 -11.97
CA LEU A 649 4.30 34.78 -10.63
C LEU A 649 3.80 33.42 -10.09
N GLY A 650 3.41 32.51 -10.99
CA GLY A 650 2.96 31.16 -10.61
C GLY A 650 1.55 31.12 -10.01
N GLN A 651 0.75 32.16 -10.23
CA GLN A 651 -0.65 32.16 -9.84
C GLN A 651 -1.48 31.28 -10.76
N ILE A 652 -2.54 30.67 -10.22
CA ILE A 652 -3.44 29.77 -10.95
C ILE A 652 -4.84 30.38 -10.94
N TYR A 653 -5.35 30.67 -12.13
CA TYR A 653 -6.73 31.08 -12.34
C TYR A 653 -7.64 29.87 -12.52
N TYR A 654 -8.73 29.81 -11.76
CA TYR A 654 -9.70 28.73 -11.79
C TYR A 654 -11.01 29.22 -12.43
N PRO A 655 -11.26 28.93 -13.73
CA PRO A 655 -12.36 29.53 -14.48
C PRO A 655 -13.76 29.22 -13.94
N MET A 656 -13.92 28.06 -13.29
CA MET A 656 -15.18 27.62 -12.66
C MET A 656 -15.02 27.42 -11.13
N GLY A 657 -14.01 28.07 -10.54
CA GLY A 657 -13.65 27.92 -9.12
C GLY A 657 -12.91 26.62 -8.80
N VAL A 658 -12.52 26.47 -7.53
CA VAL A 658 -11.64 25.38 -7.06
C VAL A 658 -12.19 24.73 -5.80
N GLY A 659 -11.93 23.43 -5.62
CA GLY A 659 -12.31 22.67 -4.41
C GLY A 659 -11.15 22.39 -3.44
N TRP A 660 -9.92 22.47 -3.93
CA TRP A 660 -8.72 22.02 -3.23
C TRP A 660 -7.84 23.15 -2.66
N GLY A 661 -8.33 24.39 -2.78
CA GLY A 661 -7.63 25.60 -2.35
C GLY A 661 -7.01 26.38 -3.51
N VAL A 662 -6.70 27.66 -3.30
CA VAL A 662 -6.46 28.62 -4.38
C VAL A 662 -4.98 28.86 -4.72
N ARG A 663 -4.04 28.38 -3.90
CA ARG A 663 -2.60 28.59 -4.11
C ARG A 663 -1.82 27.29 -3.90
N ARG A 664 -1.70 26.51 -4.98
CA ARG A 664 -1.13 25.16 -5.00
C ARG A 664 -0.02 24.98 -6.05
N PRO A 665 0.98 25.88 -6.14
CA PRO A 665 1.94 25.87 -7.25
C PRO A 665 2.74 24.56 -7.36
N ALA A 666 3.00 23.87 -6.24
CA ALA A 666 3.79 22.63 -6.24
C ALA A 666 3.16 21.51 -7.09
N THR A 667 1.83 21.43 -7.15
CA THR A 667 1.16 20.38 -7.95
C THR A 667 1.38 20.61 -9.44
N PHE A 668 1.41 21.88 -9.87
CA PHE A 668 1.64 22.26 -11.26
C PHE A 668 3.12 22.19 -11.67
N THR A 669 4.05 22.36 -10.73
CA THR A 669 5.49 22.16 -10.98
C THR A 669 5.79 20.77 -11.58
N GLY A 670 5.07 19.73 -11.15
CA GLY A 670 5.23 18.37 -11.68
C GLY A 670 4.92 18.28 -13.19
N VAL A 671 3.73 18.75 -13.59
CA VAL A 671 3.31 18.74 -15.00
C VAL A 671 4.20 19.65 -15.84
N ASP A 672 4.59 20.81 -15.31
CA ASP A 672 5.46 21.76 -16.03
C ASP A 672 6.86 21.20 -16.26
N GLY A 673 7.37 20.41 -15.31
CA GLY A 673 8.63 19.70 -15.47
C GLY A 673 8.61 18.80 -16.70
N PHE A 674 7.58 17.96 -16.80
CA PHE A 674 7.40 17.08 -17.96
C PHE A 674 7.06 17.84 -19.25
N ALA A 675 6.24 18.88 -19.19
CA ALA A 675 5.93 19.72 -20.33
C ALA A 675 7.20 20.40 -20.87
N ASN A 676 8.10 20.84 -20.00
CA ASN A 676 9.40 21.38 -20.41
C ASN A 676 10.27 20.34 -21.14
N VAL A 677 10.00 19.04 -21.00
CA VAL A 677 10.66 17.98 -21.78
C VAL A 677 9.94 17.69 -23.10
N TYR A 678 8.61 17.64 -23.10
CA TYR A 678 7.83 17.05 -24.20
C TYR A 678 6.83 17.98 -24.89
N ALA A 679 6.36 19.02 -24.22
CA ALA A 679 5.40 19.95 -24.81
C ALA A 679 6.05 20.80 -25.90
N ALA A 680 5.21 21.33 -26.78
CA ALA A 680 5.66 22.21 -27.86
C ALA A 680 6.17 23.55 -27.30
N ALA A 681 7.14 24.17 -27.99
CA ALA A 681 7.84 25.35 -27.51
C ALA A 681 6.93 26.58 -27.31
N ASP A 682 5.81 26.65 -28.04
CA ASP A 682 4.79 27.70 -27.91
C ASP A 682 4.12 27.75 -26.53
N THR A 683 4.16 26.64 -25.78
CA THR A 683 3.56 26.55 -24.45
C THR A 683 4.36 27.27 -23.37
N LYS A 684 5.62 27.64 -23.63
CA LYS A 684 6.52 28.29 -22.66
C LYS A 684 6.65 27.53 -21.33
N ALA A 685 6.53 26.21 -21.35
CA ALA A 685 6.53 25.37 -20.14
C ALA A 685 7.72 25.64 -19.19
N GLY A 686 8.90 25.99 -19.72
CA GLY A 686 10.07 26.34 -18.91
C GLY A 686 9.89 27.63 -18.08
N GLU A 687 9.16 28.62 -18.58
CA GLU A 687 8.85 29.86 -17.84
C GLU A 687 7.89 29.59 -16.69
N PHE A 688 6.83 28.79 -16.94
CA PHE A 688 5.86 28.41 -15.92
C PHE A 688 6.44 27.48 -14.85
N LEU A 689 7.29 26.54 -15.26
CA LEU A 689 8.07 25.70 -14.34
C LEU A 689 8.86 26.55 -13.35
N ALA A 690 9.57 27.57 -13.83
CA ALA A 690 10.35 28.45 -12.98
C ALA A 690 9.46 29.32 -12.07
N ALA A 691 8.32 29.79 -12.58
CA ALA A 691 7.36 30.58 -11.80
C ALA A 691 6.73 29.77 -10.66
N HIS A 692 6.21 28.57 -10.94
CA HIS A 692 5.62 27.70 -9.92
C HIS A 692 6.66 27.17 -8.92
N ALA A 693 7.88 26.88 -9.36
CA ALA A 693 8.98 26.52 -8.47
C ALA A 693 9.29 27.64 -7.46
N ARG A 694 9.37 28.88 -7.92
CA ARG A 694 9.63 30.05 -7.07
C ARG A 694 8.46 30.33 -6.12
N ASP A 695 7.22 30.25 -6.59
CA ASP A 695 6.05 30.46 -5.72
C ASP A 695 5.98 29.38 -4.63
N THR A 696 6.22 28.11 -5.00
CA THR A 696 6.31 27.01 -4.03
C THR A 696 7.41 27.26 -3.00
N ARG A 697 8.60 27.71 -3.45
CA ARG A 697 9.70 28.03 -2.55
C ARG A 697 9.35 29.19 -1.62
N ALA A 698 8.66 30.22 -2.11
CA ALA A 698 8.20 31.35 -1.31
C ALA A 698 7.20 30.92 -0.22
N LEU A 699 6.29 29.98 -0.53
CA LEU A 699 5.38 29.40 0.47
C LEU A 699 6.15 28.69 1.59
N GLN A 700 7.16 27.90 1.24
CA GLN A 700 7.94 27.11 2.19
C GLN A 700 8.87 27.95 3.07
N LEU A 701 9.47 29.02 2.52
CA LEU A 701 10.42 29.89 3.23
C LEU A 701 9.79 30.68 4.40
N ARG A 702 8.46 30.65 4.55
CA ARG A 702 7.76 31.21 5.72
C ARG A 702 8.00 30.39 6.99
N TRP A 703 8.51 29.17 6.87
CA TRP A 703 8.59 28.19 7.93
C TRP A 703 10.03 27.73 8.17
N THR A 704 10.35 27.40 9.42
CA THR A 704 11.69 26.98 9.83
C THR A 704 11.87 25.46 9.89
N ASP A 705 10.78 24.71 9.90
CA ASP A 705 10.76 23.24 9.96
C ASP A 705 10.75 22.57 8.57
N GLY A 706 10.44 23.32 7.50
CA GLY A 706 10.55 22.90 6.10
C GLY A 706 9.23 22.49 5.43
N HIS A 707 8.08 22.61 6.09
CA HIS A 707 6.78 22.39 5.44
C HIS A 707 6.43 23.51 4.44
N ILE A 708 5.56 23.22 3.47
CA ILE A 708 5.23 24.13 2.37
C ILE A 708 3.98 24.95 2.73
N TYR A 709 2.90 24.29 3.12
CA TYR A 709 1.57 24.90 3.14
C TYR A 709 1.09 25.28 4.53
N ALA A 710 0.49 26.46 4.63
CA ALA A 710 -0.23 26.87 5.82
C ALA A 710 -1.41 25.91 6.13
N PRO A 711 -1.82 25.80 7.40
CA PRO A 711 -3.08 25.15 7.75
C PRO A 711 -4.28 25.96 7.22
N GLY A 712 -5.43 25.31 7.00
CA GLY A 712 -6.68 25.95 6.60
C GLY A 712 -7.03 25.81 5.11
N LEU A 713 -7.96 26.64 4.63
CA LEU A 713 -8.57 26.52 3.30
C LEU A 713 -7.94 27.42 2.22
N GLY A 714 -7.00 28.30 2.59
CA GLY A 714 -6.47 29.33 1.69
C GLY A 714 -5.42 28.87 0.69
N GLU A 715 -4.75 27.74 0.93
CA GLU A 715 -3.65 27.26 0.07
C GLU A 715 -3.96 25.89 -0.48
N GLU A 716 -3.56 24.83 0.22
CA GLU A 716 -3.80 23.43 -0.12
C GLU A 716 -4.62 22.79 0.99
N THR A 717 -5.83 22.38 0.64
CA THR A 717 -6.83 21.84 1.58
C THR A 717 -6.79 20.32 1.69
N TYR A 718 -6.03 19.64 0.83
CA TYR A 718 -5.91 18.19 0.85
C TYR A 718 -5.27 17.71 2.16
N LYS A 719 -6.08 17.04 2.99
CA LYS A 719 -5.66 16.65 4.36
C LYS A 719 -4.83 15.38 4.39
N LEU A 720 -4.92 14.53 3.36
CA LEU A 720 -4.40 13.14 3.36
C LEU A 720 -2.98 13.00 2.77
N GLY A 721 -2.14 14.03 2.87
CA GLY A 721 -0.75 13.95 2.40
C GLY A 721 -0.27 15.10 1.53
N LYS A 722 -0.75 16.33 1.78
CA LYS A 722 -0.40 17.47 0.93
C LYS A 722 1.09 17.75 0.82
N GLU A 723 1.83 17.63 1.92
CA GLU A 723 3.28 17.87 1.94
C GLU A 723 4.00 16.79 1.16
N GLU A 724 3.67 15.53 1.42
CA GLU A 724 4.25 14.37 0.72
C GLU A 724 3.95 14.41 -0.78
N TYR A 725 2.70 14.70 -1.16
CA TYR A 725 2.29 14.83 -2.56
C TYR A 725 3.01 15.99 -3.26
N ALA A 726 3.03 17.18 -2.67
CA ALA A 726 3.74 18.33 -3.22
C ALA A 726 5.24 18.03 -3.40
N LEU A 727 5.87 17.38 -2.43
CA LEU A 727 7.28 16.98 -2.54
C LEU A 727 7.51 15.97 -3.65
N SER A 728 6.60 15.01 -3.84
CA SER A 728 6.65 14.10 -4.98
C SER A 728 6.56 14.86 -6.31
N GLN A 729 5.64 15.81 -6.47
CA GLN A 729 5.50 16.60 -7.71
C GLN A 729 6.74 17.45 -7.99
N MET A 730 7.30 18.10 -6.97
CA MET A 730 8.56 18.84 -7.07
C MET A 730 9.73 17.91 -7.45
N ALA A 731 9.80 16.71 -6.85
CA ALA A 731 10.83 15.73 -7.19
C ALA A 731 10.66 15.15 -8.60
N LEU A 732 9.44 14.94 -9.08
CA LEU A 732 9.17 14.53 -10.46
C LEU A 732 9.62 15.59 -11.46
N ALA A 733 9.41 16.87 -11.15
CA ALA A 733 9.92 17.97 -11.97
C ALA A 733 11.45 17.94 -12.04
N TRP A 734 12.13 17.77 -10.90
CA TRP A 734 13.59 17.57 -10.85
C TRP A 734 14.05 16.37 -11.69
N TRP A 735 13.37 15.23 -11.55
CA TRP A 735 13.66 14.01 -12.30
C TRP A 735 13.47 14.19 -13.81
N SER A 736 12.41 14.87 -14.24
CA SER A 736 12.15 15.17 -15.65
C SER A 736 13.24 16.05 -16.27
N GLY A 737 13.75 17.03 -15.52
CA GLY A 737 14.89 17.86 -15.93
C GLY A 737 16.16 17.04 -16.14
N ALA A 738 16.38 16.03 -15.28
CA ALA A 738 17.51 15.13 -15.43
C ALA A 738 17.40 14.32 -16.73
N ILE A 739 16.20 13.85 -17.09
CA ILE A 739 15.93 13.12 -18.32
C ILE A 739 16.17 13.98 -19.56
N LYS A 740 15.67 15.23 -19.57
CA LYS A 740 15.80 16.17 -20.71
C LYS A 740 17.23 16.30 -21.22
N THR A 741 18.19 16.24 -20.30
CA THR A 741 19.61 16.54 -20.60
C THR A 741 20.45 15.31 -20.93
N SER A 742 19.90 14.10 -20.85
CA SER A 742 20.76 12.92 -20.63
C SER A 742 20.40 11.65 -21.41
N THR A 743 19.30 11.62 -22.17
CA THR A 743 18.91 10.42 -22.94
C THR A 743 18.22 10.78 -24.26
N ASN A 744 18.63 10.18 -25.38
CA ASN A 744 17.77 10.17 -26.57
C ASN A 744 16.72 9.06 -26.42
N PHE A 745 15.56 9.21 -27.06
CA PHE A 745 14.53 8.18 -27.09
C PHE A 745 13.89 8.06 -28.46
N SER A 746 13.30 6.90 -28.74
CA SER A 746 12.59 6.63 -29.99
C SER A 746 11.09 6.49 -29.74
N ILE A 747 10.31 6.98 -30.70
CA ILE A 747 8.85 6.83 -30.72
C ILE A 747 8.51 5.61 -31.56
N MET A 748 7.85 4.63 -30.95
CA MET A 748 7.30 3.46 -31.63
C MET A 748 6.01 3.86 -32.33
N ARG A 749 6.00 3.79 -33.67
CA ARG A 749 4.81 4.03 -34.51
C ARG A 749 4.17 2.75 -35.03
N ASP A 750 4.84 1.62 -34.87
CA ASP A 750 4.38 0.33 -35.36
C ASP A 750 3.02 -0.08 -34.75
N LYS A 751 2.30 -0.91 -35.51
CA LYS A 751 1.03 -1.49 -35.08
C LYS A 751 1.23 -2.33 -33.82
N VAL A 752 0.41 -2.08 -32.80
CA VAL A 752 0.36 -2.90 -31.58
C VAL A 752 -0.87 -3.81 -31.67
N PRO A 753 -0.71 -5.14 -31.75
CA PRO A 753 -1.84 -6.08 -31.73
C PRO A 753 -2.55 -6.08 -30.37
N GLY A 754 -3.86 -6.34 -30.37
CA GLY A 754 -4.65 -6.53 -29.14
C GLY A 754 -5.08 -5.23 -28.44
N VAL A 755 -4.85 -4.07 -29.05
CA VAL A 755 -5.39 -2.79 -28.56
C VAL A 755 -6.91 -2.85 -28.58
N ASN A 756 -7.55 -2.50 -27.46
CA ASN A 756 -9.00 -2.57 -27.28
C ASN A 756 -9.47 -1.32 -26.55
N LEU A 757 -10.31 -0.54 -27.22
CA LEU A 757 -10.86 0.71 -26.71
C LEU A 757 -12.24 0.55 -26.06
N GLU A 758 -12.83 -0.64 -26.04
CA GLU A 758 -14.11 -0.87 -25.39
C GLU A 758 -13.98 -0.84 -23.87
N SER A 759 -14.95 -0.22 -23.20
CA SER A 759 -15.06 -0.26 -21.73
C SER A 759 -15.40 -1.68 -21.28
N ARG A 760 -14.68 -2.19 -20.27
CA ARG A 760 -14.93 -3.53 -19.70
C ARG A 760 -15.63 -3.50 -18.36
N VAL A 761 -15.97 -2.31 -17.89
CA VAL A 761 -16.73 -2.10 -16.66
C VAL A 761 -18.07 -1.49 -17.04
N PRO A 762 -19.18 -1.96 -16.44
CA PRO A 762 -20.48 -1.35 -16.64
C PRO A 762 -20.43 0.13 -16.28
N VAL A 763 -21.02 0.99 -17.12
CA VAL A 763 -21.30 2.38 -16.74
C VAL A 763 -22.21 2.32 -15.51
N PRO A 764 -21.85 2.89 -14.34
CA PRO A 764 -22.80 3.01 -13.24
C PRO A 764 -24.00 3.78 -13.76
N GLN A 765 -25.19 3.17 -13.73
CA GLN A 765 -26.44 3.84 -14.13
C GLN A 765 -26.80 4.96 -13.15
#